data_AF-A0AB34K7D2-F1
#
_entry.id   AF-A0AB34K7D2-F1
#
_cell.length_a   1.000
_cell.length_b   1.000
_cell.length_c   1.000
_cell.angle_alpha   90.00
_cell.angle_beta   90.00
_cell.angle_gamma   90.00
#
_symmetry.space_group_name_H-M   'P 1'
#
loop_
_entity.id
_entity.type
_entity.pdbx_description
1 polymer ?
#
loop_
_entity_poly.entity_id
_entity_poly.type
_entity_poly.pdbx_seq_one_letter_code
_entity_poly.pdbx_strand_id
1 'polypeptide(L)'
;MSSSVTKRASGPPGHVESKRARTGEDDDDMDDIDDMIEEEEDIMNEELLAAAGQPPEEADIACIGEKDVAAMANMWKRPDLPEFKADEDSISFQQLECDYSVMPLVTEFDQGSNESRAAVIRLFGVTKEGHSVVAHVHGFKPYFFVRAPPGFTPQDIPQFQATLNAKIKAGLAARDQCTSPVAMMEIVRRQSIMHYAFKEGASFIRIVTALPSLVATCRRLLEQGIAVPRGGCYQFETYESNCVFALRFMVDRGIMGCSWVTCPGDKWRARPWQSSDGRSMERTTHCQLELDLHFADLVSHQPDGEWLDIAPMRILSFDIECAGRPGIFPEADKDPVIQIANHVTLQGSSKPIVKNVFTLKECAPISGAQVLSFDTEHEMLRAWHQFVLDTDADILTGYNIVNFDLPYLLNRASALKITTFPFLGRLKGIASRMKDKLFQSKQVGTRESKEINIEGRVQFDVLQILQRDAKLASYSLNAVCAHYLGEQKEDVHHSIISDLQSGNAETRRRLAVYCLKDAYLPQRLLQKLMCVVNYVEMARVTGVPLSYLLTRGQQIKVMSQLYRKARTLGLLLPVASRKVTEGEKFEGATVIEPVKGYYKDHPIATLDFASLYPSIMMAHNLCYSTLVRRQDIQKLDESQYAKSPTGAVFVKSETHKGILPLILEELLAARKNAKKLMKQEKDPFKYAVYDGRQLALKISANSVYGFTGAQVGQLPCLEISSTVTAYGRQMIESTKLQVETRYTRANGYDFDAQVIYGDTDSVMIKFGTESLAKAMELGQEAADEVTKSFISPIKLEFEKCYHPYLLMNKKRYAGLLWTNTNKYDKMDCKGIETVRRDNCMLVKEVVDTSLRSILINKDPEGAINYVKSSISSLLLNKMDLSKLVITKALTRTEEQYEAGNKQAHVTLAARIKKRDPGMAPAVGDRVPYVMIKGPAGAKAADKAEDPIYVLENNIPIDTTWYLEHQLSEPIRRLFEPVLPDNVESLLKGDHTRSIHKATPTTGGLMKFAKVSLQCLGCKTILKGEEKALCHNCKSKEVEIYYSKLSNVQDCEQLFSRLWTQCQRCQGDLHKDVLCTSRDCPIFYKRKKVQKELKDASETLLRFGESGLEW
;
A
#
# COMPACT_ATOMS: atom_id res chain seq x y z
N MET A 1 -58.52 6.04 25.49
CA MET A 1 -59.51 5.94 26.58
C MET A 1 -58.78 6.02 27.92
N SER A 2 -59.48 6.41 29.00
CA SER A 2 -59.24 6.02 30.41
C SER A 2 -57.77 5.79 30.86
N SER A 3 -57.11 6.73 31.55
CA SER A 3 -57.17 6.98 33.02
C SER A 3 -56.17 6.11 33.82
N SER A 4 -55.59 6.50 34.96
CA SER A 4 -55.95 7.57 35.92
C SER A 4 -54.70 8.01 36.76
N VAL A 5 -54.41 9.29 37.02
CA VAL A 5 -54.79 10.08 38.25
C VAL A 5 -53.91 9.81 39.49
N THR A 6 -53.35 10.77 40.26
CA THR A 6 -53.14 12.24 40.13
C THR A 6 -52.27 12.84 41.27
N LYS A 7 -51.68 14.03 41.01
CA LYS A 7 -51.51 15.20 41.96
C LYS A 7 -50.50 15.03 43.12
N ARG A 8 -49.96 16.08 43.76
CA ARG A 8 -50.13 17.58 43.80
C ARG A 8 -48.75 18.15 44.25
N ALA A 9 -48.29 19.41 44.12
CA ALA A 9 -48.71 20.72 43.57
C ALA A 9 -47.36 21.52 43.36
N SER A 10 -47.18 22.82 43.06
CA SER A 10 -47.91 24.02 42.57
C SER A 10 -46.81 25.10 42.30
N GLY A 11 -46.97 26.21 41.57
CA GLY A 11 -48.15 26.84 40.95
C GLY A 11 -47.76 27.87 39.84
N PRO A 12 -48.69 28.71 39.34
CA PRO A 12 -48.60 29.35 38.01
C PRO A 12 -48.75 30.91 38.04
N PRO A 13 -49.05 31.62 36.92
CA PRO A 13 -48.46 31.66 35.57
C PRO A 13 -48.02 33.10 35.14
N GLY A 14 -47.63 33.33 33.87
CA GLY A 14 -47.21 34.66 33.35
C GLY A 14 -47.83 35.08 31.99
N HIS A 15 -47.41 36.26 31.50
CA HIS A 15 -47.73 36.94 30.22
C HIS A 15 -46.65 38.04 29.96
N VAL A 16 -46.45 38.69 28.80
CA VAL A 16 -47.21 38.76 27.52
C VAL A 16 -46.23 38.92 26.30
N GLU A 17 -46.76 39.27 25.12
CA GLU A 17 -46.10 39.42 23.80
C GLU A 17 -45.12 40.61 23.63
N SER A 18 -44.23 40.59 22.61
CA SER A 18 -44.41 41.37 21.34
C SER A 18 -43.14 41.42 20.43
N LYS A 19 -43.20 42.10 19.26
CA LYS A 19 -42.24 42.02 18.12
C LYS A 19 -41.51 43.34 17.82
N ARG A 20 -40.26 43.30 17.33
CA ARG A 20 -39.73 44.15 16.22
C ARG A 20 -38.33 43.72 15.71
N ALA A 21 -37.83 44.34 14.62
CA ALA A 21 -36.85 43.76 13.69
C ALA A 21 -35.74 44.74 13.18
N ARG A 22 -34.76 44.20 12.40
CA ARG A 22 -33.56 44.83 11.78
C ARG A 22 -32.39 45.08 12.77
N THR A 23 -31.10 45.09 12.41
CA THR A 23 -30.29 44.78 11.19
C THR A 23 -29.29 43.63 11.53
N GLY A 24 -28.49 42.97 10.69
CA GLY A 24 -27.78 43.31 9.43
C GLY A 24 -26.27 43.50 9.70
N GLU A 25 -25.41 43.16 8.72
CA GLU A 25 -23.93 42.98 8.75
C GLU A 25 -23.46 41.51 8.92
N ASP A 26 -22.32 41.19 8.28
CA ASP A 26 -21.81 39.84 8.00
C ASP A 26 -20.44 39.61 8.68
N ASP A 27 -20.30 38.50 9.41
CA ASP A 27 -19.07 37.70 9.67
C ASP A 27 -19.50 36.48 10.55
N ASP A 28 -18.58 35.56 10.84
CA ASP A 28 -18.77 34.29 11.59
C ASP A 28 -19.48 33.14 10.82
N ASP A 29 -18.69 32.42 10.01
CA ASP A 29 -19.09 31.21 9.25
C ASP A 29 -17.96 30.13 9.31
N MET A 30 -17.26 30.05 10.46
CA MET A 30 -16.15 29.10 10.71
C MET A 30 -16.22 28.32 12.04
N ASP A 31 -17.19 28.61 12.91
CA ASP A 31 -17.34 27.91 14.21
C ASP A 31 -18.32 26.72 14.12
N ASP A 32 -19.31 26.76 13.22
CA ASP A 32 -20.33 25.72 12.91
C ASP A 32 -19.80 24.33 12.51
N ILE A 33 -18.48 24.12 12.51
CA ILE A 33 -17.84 22.81 12.28
C ILE A 33 -17.37 22.16 13.58
N ASP A 34 -16.97 22.93 14.60
CA ASP A 34 -16.49 22.38 15.87
C ASP A 34 -17.68 21.98 16.77
N ASP A 35 -18.77 22.77 16.81
CA ASP A 35 -20.02 22.43 17.53
C ASP A 35 -20.64 21.10 17.06
N MET A 36 -20.61 20.81 15.75
CA MET A 36 -21.07 19.52 15.19
C MET A 36 -20.13 18.35 15.49
N ILE A 37 -18.92 18.60 15.98
CA ILE A 37 -17.97 17.56 16.42
C ILE A 37 -18.13 17.30 17.92
N GLU A 38 -18.36 18.33 18.74
CA GLU A 38 -18.61 18.14 20.18
C GLU A 38 -19.92 17.36 20.43
N GLU A 39 -21.00 17.57 19.68
CA GLU A 39 -22.23 16.75 19.80
C GLU A 39 -22.04 15.26 19.41
N GLU A 40 -21.14 14.91 18.48
CA GLU A 40 -20.83 13.50 18.19
C GLU A 40 -19.85 12.87 19.21
N GLU A 41 -18.91 13.65 19.79
CA GLU A 41 -18.01 13.13 20.83
C GLU A 41 -18.75 12.89 22.17
N ASP A 42 -19.66 13.76 22.60
CA ASP A 42 -20.40 13.58 23.86
C ASP A 42 -21.38 12.40 23.82
N ILE A 43 -22.10 12.20 22.71
CA ILE A 43 -22.98 11.03 22.53
C ILE A 43 -22.16 9.73 22.54
N MET A 44 -20.96 9.72 21.96
CA MET A 44 -20.06 8.57 22.06
C MET A 44 -19.51 8.34 23.48
N ASN A 45 -19.27 9.40 24.26
CA ASN A 45 -18.77 9.28 25.63
C ASN A 45 -19.83 8.73 26.61
N GLU A 46 -21.10 9.14 26.52
CA GLU A 46 -22.14 8.60 27.41
C GLU A 46 -22.42 7.11 27.14
N GLU A 47 -22.49 6.66 25.88
CA GLU A 47 -22.65 5.22 25.58
C GLU A 47 -21.44 4.38 26.04
N LEU A 48 -20.22 4.92 25.96
CA LEU A 48 -19.01 4.27 26.46
C LEU A 48 -18.98 4.14 27.99
N LEU A 49 -19.55 5.11 28.72
CA LEU A 49 -19.68 5.06 30.18
C LEU A 49 -20.81 4.12 30.64
N ALA A 50 -21.93 4.07 29.91
CA ALA A 50 -23.06 3.19 30.23
C ALA A 50 -22.77 1.69 30.05
N ALA A 51 -21.83 1.33 29.16
CA ALA A 51 -21.45 -0.05 28.87
C ALA A 51 -20.43 -0.67 29.86
N ALA A 52 -20.14 -0.01 30.99
CA ALA A 52 -19.16 -0.44 31.99
C ALA A 52 -19.67 -1.62 32.85
N GLY A 53 -19.70 -2.82 32.26
CA GLY A 53 -19.71 -4.08 33.03
C GLY A 53 -18.49 -4.17 33.96
N GLN A 54 -18.63 -4.89 35.07
CA GLN A 54 -17.60 -4.93 36.13
C GLN A 54 -16.20 -5.26 35.58
N PRO A 55 -15.14 -4.57 36.06
CA PRO A 55 -13.79 -4.84 35.61
C PRO A 55 -13.37 -6.28 36.00
N PRO A 56 -12.54 -6.96 35.17
CA PRO A 56 -11.90 -8.18 35.60
C PRO A 56 -10.98 -7.89 36.81
N GLU A 57 -10.86 -8.86 37.71
CA GLU A 57 -10.16 -8.71 38.99
C GLU A 57 -8.69 -8.29 38.83
N GLU A 58 -8.18 -7.54 39.81
CA GLU A 58 -6.83 -6.97 39.80
C GLU A 58 -5.77 -8.08 39.91
N ALA A 59 -5.16 -8.43 38.77
CA ALA A 59 -3.93 -9.22 38.74
C ALA A 59 -2.72 -8.32 39.07
N ASP A 60 -1.91 -8.73 40.05
CA ASP A 60 -0.89 -7.90 40.70
C ASP A 60 0.04 -7.11 39.75
N ILE A 61 0.16 -5.81 40.00
CA ILE A 61 1.01 -4.90 39.23
C ILE A 61 2.40 -4.80 39.90
N ALA A 62 3.34 -5.61 39.43
CA ALA A 62 4.74 -5.61 39.87
C ALA A 62 5.72 -5.35 38.71
N CYS A 63 6.98 -5.02 39.02
CA CYS A 63 8.10 -5.27 38.11
C CYS A 63 8.55 -6.72 38.29
N ILE A 64 8.61 -7.48 37.20
CA ILE A 64 8.58 -8.94 37.24
C ILE A 64 9.95 -9.53 36.87
N GLY A 65 10.44 -10.47 37.69
CA GLY A 65 11.76 -11.10 37.55
C GLY A 65 11.76 -12.42 36.78
N GLU A 66 12.96 -12.96 36.51
CA GLU A 66 13.17 -14.14 35.66
C GLU A 66 12.33 -15.38 36.07
N LYS A 67 12.12 -15.59 37.37
CA LYS A 67 11.37 -16.75 37.90
C LYS A 67 9.88 -16.73 37.55
N ASP A 68 9.31 -15.54 37.38
CA ASP A 68 7.87 -15.35 37.24
C ASP A 68 7.43 -15.34 35.76
N VAL A 69 8.36 -15.09 34.84
CA VAL A 69 8.14 -15.20 33.38
C VAL A 69 7.60 -16.58 33.00
N ALA A 70 8.04 -17.64 33.69
CA ALA A 70 7.56 -19.00 33.49
C ALA A 70 6.09 -19.20 33.93
N ALA A 71 5.60 -18.45 34.93
CA ALA A 71 4.20 -18.45 35.32
C ALA A 71 3.34 -17.68 34.31
N MET A 72 3.82 -16.51 33.86
CA MET A 72 3.14 -15.68 32.86
C MET A 72 3.05 -16.35 31.48
N ALA A 73 3.98 -17.25 31.13
CA ALA A 73 3.99 -17.96 29.86
C ALA A 73 2.68 -18.74 29.58
N ASN A 74 1.93 -19.15 30.62
CA ASN A 74 0.62 -19.77 30.45
C ASN A 74 -0.46 -18.79 29.96
N MET A 75 -0.35 -17.49 30.26
CA MET A 75 -1.26 -16.45 29.73
C MET A 75 -1.03 -16.20 28.24
N TRP A 76 0.17 -16.45 27.74
CA TRP A 76 0.54 -16.23 26.34
C TRP A 76 0.17 -17.40 25.42
N LYS A 77 0.06 -18.62 25.94
CA LYS A 77 -0.25 -19.84 25.15
C LYS A 77 -1.62 -19.80 24.51
N ARG A 78 -1.82 -20.64 23.48
CA ARG A 78 -3.16 -20.91 22.92
C ARG A 78 -3.99 -21.70 23.94
N PRO A 79 -5.34 -21.63 23.88
CA PRO A 79 -6.19 -22.51 24.67
C PRO A 79 -5.79 -23.97 24.46
N ASP A 80 -5.72 -24.73 25.56
CA ASP A 80 -5.40 -26.16 25.52
C ASP A 80 -6.40 -26.92 24.64
N LEU A 81 -5.94 -28.01 24.03
CA LEU A 81 -6.80 -28.84 23.20
C LEU A 81 -7.85 -29.55 24.08
N PRO A 82 -9.13 -29.63 23.65
CA PRO A 82 -10.08 -30.56 24.25
C PRO A 82 -9.62 -32.01 24.03
N GLU A 83 -10.21 -32.96 24.75
CA GLU A 83 -10.00 -34.37 24.42
C GLU A 83 -10.55 -34.66 23.01
N PHE A 84 -9.69 -35.14 22.12
CA PHE A 84 -10.02 -35.55 20.76
C PHE A 84 -9.59 -37.01 20.53
N LYS A 85 -10.40 -37.76 19.81
CA LYS A 85 -10.12 -39.12 19.36
C LYS A 85 -9.59 -39.08 17.93
N ALA A 86 -8.30 -39.35 17.76
CA ALA A 86 -7.63 -39.21 16.46
C ALA A 86 -8.24 -40.08 15.33
N ASP A 87 -8.89 -41.19 15.66
CA ASP A 87 -9.53 -42.09 14.70
C ASP A 87 -11.05 -41.88 14.54
N GLU A 88 -11.68 -40.97 15.29
CA GLU A 88 -13.13 -40.64 15.17
C GLU A 88 -13.39 -39.19 14.74
N ASP A 89 -12.59 -38.22 15.22
CA ASP A 89 -12.88 -36.79 15.06
C ASP A 89 -12.39 -36.18 13.74
N SER A 90 -13.18 -35.25 13.19
CA SER A 90 -12.88 -34.56 11.92
C SER A 90 -12.32 -33.14 12.16
N ILE A 91 -11.00 -32.97 12.00
CA ILE A 91 -10.32 -31.69 12.26
C ILE A 91 -10.53 -30.73 11.08
N SER A 92 -11.22 -29.60 11.33
CA SER A 92 -11.48 -28.56 10.32
C SER A 92 -10.73 -27.27 10.65
N PHE A 93 -9.96 -26.74 9.70
CA PHE A 93 -9.11 -25.57 9.92
C PHE A 93 -8.99 -24.67 8.67
N GLN A 94 -8.76 -23.38 8.87
CA GLN A 94 -8.46 -22.43 7.80
C GLN A 94 -6.95 -22.45 7.51
N GLN A 95 -6.55 -22.87 6.31
CA GLN A 95 -5.14 -22.90 5.92
C GLN A 95 -4.63 -21.49 5.56
N LEU A 96 -3.46 -21.11 6.05
CA LEU A 96 -2.85 -19.79 5.83
C LEU A 96 -1.63 -19.89 4.90
N GLU A 97 -0.83 -20.93 5.10
CA GLU A 97 0.36 -21.23 4.30
C GLU A 97 0.36 -22.69 3.84
N CYS A 98 0.68 -22.86 2.55
CA CYS A 98 0.89 -24.15 1.90
C CYS A 98 2.30 -24.18 1.32
N ASP A 99 3.14 -25.08 1.84
CA ASP A 99 4.49 -25.33 1.35
C ASP A 99 4.75 -26.84 1.12
N TYR A 100 6.01 -27.23 0.92
CA TYR A 100 6.39 -28.63 0.93
C TYR A 100 7.79 -28.84 1.52
N SER A 101 8.02 -30.04 2.06
CA SER A 101 9.33 -30.56 2.45
C SER A 101 9.65 -31.84 1.65
N VAL A 102 10.88 -32.36 1.77
CA VAL A 102 11.25 -33.67 1.19
C VAL A 102 11.78 -34.58 2.29
N MET A 103 10.87 -35.37 2.84
CA MET A 103 11.03 -36.22 4.03
C MET A 103 11.26 -37.69 3.63
N PRO A 104 11.64 -38.58 4.56
CA PRO A 104 11.53 -40.02 4.34
C PRO A 104 10.11 -40.40 3.93
N LEU A 105 9.97 -41.34 3.00
CA LEU A 105 8.66 -41.78 2.50
C LEU A 105 7.89 -42.52 3.61
N VAL A 106 6.60 -42.23 3.77
CA VAL A 106 5.70 -42.91 4.73
C VAL A 106 4.87 -43.93 3.96
N THR A 107 5.01 -45.22 4.30
CA THR A 107 4.58 -46.34 3.45
C THR A 107 3.06 -46.54 3.46
N GLU A 108 2.40 -46.14 4.54
CA GLU A 108 0.93 -46.13 4.68
C GLU A 108 0.26 -45.28 3.59
N PHE A 109 0.89 -44.15 3.25
CA PHE A 109 0.33 -43.10 2.40
C PHE A 109 1.00 -42.96 1.03
N ASP A 110 1.95 -43.83 0.67
CA ASP A 110 2.53 -43.91 -0.68
C ASP A 110 2.84 -45.38 -1.07
N GLN A 111 1.81 -46.22 -0.96
CA GLN A 111 1.87 -47.67 -1.22
C GLN A 111 2.32 -47.97 -2.66
N GLY A 112 3.30 -48.87 -2.81
CA GLY A 112 3.89 -49.24 -4.10
C GLY A 112 5.03 -48.33 -4.60
N SER A 113 5.47 -47.36 -3.79
CA SER A 113 6.57 -46.45 -4.11
C SER A 113 7.92 -46.99 -3.60
N ASN A 114 8.87 -47.24 -4.51
CA ASN A 114 10.22 -47.74 -4.18
C ASN A 114 11.24 -46.60 -3.93
N GLU A 115 10.78 -45.42 -3.50
CA GLU A 115 11.62 -44.27 -3.18
C GLU A 115 11.87 -44.19 -1.68
N SER A 116 13.10 -43.85 -1.27
CA SER A 116 13.42 -43.64 0.15
C SER A 116 12.85 -42.33 0.72
N ARG A 117 12.45 -41.40 -0.16
CA ARG A 117 12.01 -40.03 0.18
C ARG A 117 10.85 -39.59 -0.71
N ALA A 118 9.90 -38.88 -0.11
CA ALA A 118 8.75 -38.29 -0.78
C ALA A 118 8.73 -36.76 -0.59
N ALA A 119 8.08 -36.05 -1.52
CA ALA A 119 7.73 -34.65 -1.30
C ALA A 119 6.38 -34.60 -0.55
N VAL A 120 6.39 -34.02 0.65
CA VAL A 120 5.23 -33.94 1.54
C VAL A 120 4.76 -32.48 1.56
N ILE A 121 3.50 -32.24 1.22
CA ILE A 121 2.88 -30.91 1.32
C ILE A 121 2.62 -30.62 2.79
N ARG A 122 2.79 -29.38 3.24
CA ARG A 122 2.36 -28.97 4.59
C ARG A 122 1.35 -27.84 4.49
N LEU A 123 0.26 -27.98 5.23
CA LEU A 123 -0.77 -26.96 5.40
C LEU A 123 -0.76 -26.47 6.84
N PHE A 124 -0.34 -25.23 7.06
CA PHE A 124 -0.39 -24.58 8.38
C PHE A 124 -1.68 -23.75 8.49
N GLY A 125 -2.35 -23.81 9.64
CA GLY A 125 -3.59 -23.05 9.85
C GLY A 125 -4.16 -23.14 11.26
N VAL A 126 -5.41 -22.70 11.39
CA VAL A 126 -6.09 -22.49 12.67
C VAL A 126 -7.53 -23.00 12.61
N THR A 127 -8.02 -23.66 13.66
CA THR A 127 -9.43 -24.10 13.77
C THR A 127 -10.38 -22.92 14.11
N LYS A 128 -11.71 -23.13 14.21
CA LYS A 128 -12.65 -22.05 14.60
C LYS A 128 -12.45 -21.60 16.06
N GLU A 129 -11.93 -22.50 16.89
CA GLU A 129 -11.67 -22.34 18.33
C GLU A 129 -10.30 -21.68 18.62
N GLY A 130 -9.45 -21.56 17.59
CA GLY A 130 -8.13 -20.93 17.71
C GLY A 130 -6.96 -21.88 17.96
N HIS A 131 -7.13 -23.19 17.81
CA HIS A 131 -6.01 -24.14 17.93
C HIS A 131 -5.12 -24.14 16.67
N SER A 132 -3.80 -24.24 16.84
CA SER A 132 -2.88 -24.27 15.69
C SER A 132 -2.65 -25.69 15.14
N VAL A 133 -2.74 -25.81 13.82
CA VAL A 133 -2.70 -27.08 13.08
C VAL A 133 -1.60 -27.05 12.04
N VAL A 134 -0.86 -28.16 11.91
CA VAL A 134 -0.17 -28.52 10.68
C VAL A 134 -0.65 -29.89 10.19
N ALA A 135 -1.02 -29.97 8.91
CA ALA A 135 -1.29 -31.22 8.23
C ALA A 135 -0.16 -31.53 7.24
N HIS A 136 0.55 -32.64 7.45
CA HIS A 136 1.48 -33.25 6.53
C HIS A 136 0.69 -34.13 5.55
N VAL A 137 0.64 -33.71 4.29
CA VAL A 137 -0.20 -34.31 3.24
C VAL A 137 0.68 -35.10 2.26
N HIS A 138 0.51 -36.42 2.29
CA HIS A 138 1.38 -37.41 1.64
C HIS A 138 0.84 -37.94 0.30
N GLY A 139 1.69 -38.62 -0.47
CA GLY A 139 1.33 -39.34 -1.72
C GLY A 139 1.17 -38.46 -2.98
N PHE A 140 1.10 -37.14 -2.86
CA PHE A 140 0.95 -36.25 -4.01
C PHE A 140 2.28 -36.09 -4.79
N LYS A 141 2.31 -36.47 -6.07
CA LYS A 141 3.55 -36.48 -6.88
C LYS A 141 3.56 -35.39 -7.97
N PRO A 142 4.67 -34.65 -8.15
CA PRO A 142 4.78 -33.57 -9.13
C PRO A 142 4.73 -34.11 -10.56
N TYR A 143 4.06 -33.39 -11.46
CA TYR A 143 3.99 -33.76 -12.86
C TYR A 143 3.89 -32.55 -13.80
N PHE A 144 4.20 -32.79 -15.07
CA PHE A 144 4.04 -31.86 -16.18
C PHE A 144 3.71 -32.66 -17.46
N PHE A 145 3.54 -32.00 -18.61
CA PHE A 145 3.22 -32.67 -19.87
C PHE A 145 4.16 -32.28 -21.02
N VAL A 146 4.26 -33.16 -22.01
CA VAL A 146 4.80 -32.87 -23.34
C VAL A 146 3.86 -33.44 -24.41
N ARG A 147 3.86 -32.88 -25.62
CA ARG A 147 3.07 -33.46 -26.72
C ARG A 147 3.69 -34.79 -27.16
N ALA A 148 2.86 -35.83 -27.36
CA ALA A 148 3.35 -37.12 -27.84
C ALA A 148 3.82 -37.02 -29.30
N PRO A 149 4.98 -37.60 -29.68
CA PRO A 149 5.43 -37.62 -31.07
C PRO A 149 4.49 -38.41 -31.99
N PRO A 150 4.47 -38.14 -33.30
CA PRO A 150 3.68 -38.92 -34.26
C PRO A 150 4.05 -40.41 -34.17
N GLY A 151 3.05 -41.27 -34.02
CA GLY A 151 3.24 -42.72 -33.90
C GLY A 151 3.68 -43.23 -32.53
N PHE A 152 3.84 -42.38 -31.51
CA PHE A 152 4.18 -42.81 -30.14
C PHE A 152 2.99 -43.52 -29.46
N THR A 153 3.22 -44.73 -28.98
CA THR A 153 2.21 -45.65 -28.41
C THR A 153 2.47 -45.96 -26.93
N PRO A 154 1.50 -46.51 -26.17
CA PRO A 154 1.73 -46.96 -24.79
C PRO A 154 2.90 -47.95 -24.65
N GLN A 155 3.15 -48.76 -25.68
CA GLN A 155 4.25 -49.72 -25.73
C GLN A 155 5.64 -49.06 -25.80
N ASP A 156 5.74 -47.80 -26.21
CA ASP A 156 6.99 -47.03 -26.25
C ASP A 156 7.33 -46.41 -24.88
N ILE A 157 6.36 -46.32 -23.96
CA ILE A 157 6.55 -45.66 -22.65
C ILE A 157 7.71 -46.25 -21.84
N PRO A 158 7.85 -47.59 -21.65
CA PRO A 158 8.89 -48.12 -20.77
C PRO A 158 10.31 -47.80 -21.25
N GLN A 159 10.56 -47.87 -22.56
CA GLN A 159 11.86 -47.55 -23.15
C GLN A 159 12.14 -46.03 -23.10
N PHE A 160 11.12 -45.19 -23.27
CA PHE A 160 11.28 -43.74 -23.14
C PHE A 160 11.53 -43.31 -21.69
N GLN A 161 10.80 -43.87 -20.73
CA GLN A 161 10.98 -43.63 -19.30
C GLN A 161 12.36 -44.10 -18.83
N ALA A 162 12.84 -45.28 -19.27
CA ALA A 162 14.19 -45.75 -19.00
C ALA A 162 15.27 -44.81 -19.57
N THR A 163 15.10 -44.33 -20.80
CA THR A 163 16.03 -43.41 -21.48
C THR A 163 16.12 -42.06 -20.75
N LEU A 164 14.98 -41.50 -20.34
CA LEU A 164 14.94 -40.24 -19.58
C LEU A 164 15.49 -40.44 -18.16
N ASN A 165 15.14 -41.53 -17.46
CA ASN A 165 15.71 -41.87 -16.15
C ASN A 165 17.24 -42.00 -16.18
N ALA A 166 17.80 -42.65 -17.21
CA ALA A 166 19.25 -42.78 -17.38
C ALA A 166 19.92 -41.40 -17.58
N LYS A 167 19.38 -40.55 -18.48
CA LYS A 167 19.88 -39.18 -18.68
C LYS A 167 19.79 -38.32 -17.42
N ILE A 168 18.72 -38.46 -16.63
CA ILE A 168 18.58 -37.72 -15.37
C ILE A 168 19.62 -38.20 -14.36
N LYS A 169 19.70 -39.52 -14.09
CA LYS A 169 20.64 -40.09 -13.10
C LYS A 169 22.10 -39.70 -13.36
N ALA A 170 22.52 -39.63 -14.62
CA ALA A 170 23.86 -39.18 -15.02
C ALA A 170 24.19 -37.72 -14.65
N GLY A 171 23.18 -36.90 -14.30
CA GLY A 171 23.34 -35.50 -13.90
C GLY A 171 22.73 -35.13 -12.55
N LEU A 172 22.44 -36.11 -11.68
CA LEU A 172 21.93 -35.85 -10.32
C LEU A 172 23.06 -35.60 -9.31
N ALA A 173 22.84 -34.64 -8.42
CA ALA A 173 23.60 -34.52 -7.18
C ALA A 173 23.11 -35.56 -6.15
N ALA A 174 23.99 -36.01 -5.25
CA ALA A 174 23.68 -37.07 -4.28
C ALA A 174 22.41 -36.81 -3.41
N ARG A 175 22.08 -35.55 -3.11
CA ARG A 175 20.89 -35.17 -2.33
C ARG A 175 19.56 -35.33 -3.09
N ASP A 176 19.61 -35.38 -4.42
CA ASP A 176 18.49 -35.49 -5.35
C ASP A 176 18.40 -36.92 -5.95
N GLN A 177 19.24 -37.84 -5.46
CA GLN A 177 19.33 -39.23 -5.91
C GLN A 177 18.06 -40.02 -5.55
N CYS A 178 17.52 -40.76 -6.51
CA CYS A 178 16.22 -41.44 -6.44
C CYS A 178 16.22 -42.73 -7.29
N THR A 179 15.37 -43.69 -6.93
CA THR A 179 15.28 -45.01 -7.55
C THR A 179 14.75 -44.90 -8.99
N SER A 180 13.73 -44.09 -9.23
CA SER A 180 13.12 -43.79 -10.53
C SER A 180 12.76 -42.30 -10.63
N PRO A 181 13.68 -41.43 -11.11
CA PRO A 181 13.49 -39.98 -11.17
C PRO A 181 12.18 -39.53 -11.85
N VAL A 182 11.79 -40.22 -12.91
CA VAL A 182 10.42 -40.27 -13.44
C VAL A 182 9.73 -41.49 -12.83
N ALA A 183 8.76 -41.25 -11.95
CA ALA A 183 8.01 -42.31 -11.29
C ALA A 183 7.00 -42.97 -12.24
N MET A 184 6.32 -42.17 -13.07
CA MET A 184 5.28 -42.64 -13.98
C MET A 184 5.24 -41.82 -15.27
N MET A 185 4.87 -42.45 -16.38
CA MET A 185 4.47 -41.80 -17.62
C MET A 185 3.14 -42.39 -18.10
N GLU A 186 2.23 -41.55 -18.57
CA GLU A 186 0.96 -41.97 -19.19
C GLU A 186 0.62 -41.12 -20.42
N ILE A 187 -0.09 -41.70 -21.40
CA ILE A 187 -0.61 -40.96 -22.55
C ILE A 187 -2.03 -40.47 -22.23
N VAL A 188 -2.21 -39.15 -22.22
CA VAL A 188 -3.49 -38.48 -21.98
C VAL A 188 -3.98 -37.72 -23.21
N ARG A 189 -5.29 -37.67 -23.42
CA ARG A 189 -5.94 -36.83 -24.44
C ARG A 189 -6.20 -35.44 -23.83
N ARG A 190 -5.53 -34.42 -24.35
CA ARG A 190 -5.57 -33.01 -23.86
C ARG A 190 -5.38 -32.04 -25.02
N GLN A 191 -5.65 -30.76 -24.83
CA GLN A 191 -5.50 -29.73 -25.86
C GLN A 191 -4.63 -28.55 -25.35
N SER A 192 -3.84 -27.93 -26.23
CA SER A 192 -3.13 -26.70 -25.88
C SER A 192 -4.11 -25.53 -25.75
N ILE A 193 -3.90 -24.67 -24.76
CA ILE A 193 -4.61 -23.38 -24.65
C ILE A 193 -4.26 -22.43 -25.82
N MET A 194 -3.14 -22.64 -26.52
CA MET A 194 -2.60 -21.71 -27.53
C MET A 194 -3.07 -22.03 -28.94
N HIS A 195 -3.82 -21.09 -29.51
CA HIS A 195 -4.54 -21.13 -30.78
C HIS A 195 -5.75 -22.08 -30.80
N TYR A 196 -6.69 -21.78 -31.69
CA TYR A 196 -7.81 -22.66 -32.00
C TYR A 196 -7.35 -24.01 -32.57
N ALA A 197 -8.03 -25.08 -32.18
CA ALA A 197 -7.73 -26.45 -32.59
C ALA A 197 -8.91 -27.08 -33.35
N PHE A 198 -8.65 -27.53 -34.57
CA PHE A 198 -9.63 -28.10 -35.51
C PHE A 198 -10.01 -29.56 -35.22
N LYS A 199 -9.45 -30.16 -34.17
CA LYS A 199 -9.71 -31.53 -33.74
C LYS A 199 -9.64 -31.58 -32.23
N GLU A 200 -10.60 -32.25 -31.61
CA GLU A 200 -10.63 -32.45 -30.16
C GLU A 200 -9.38 -33.20 -29.71
N GLY A 201 -8.52 -32.51 -28.95
CA GLY A 201 -7.34 -33.06 -28.31
C GLY A 201 -6.21 -33.58 -29.22
N ALA A 202 -4.99 -33.46 -28.73
CA ALA A 202 -3.86 -34.28 -29.15
C ALA A 202 -3.53 -35.33 -28.06
N SER A 203 -2.69 -36.30 -28.41
CA SER A 203 -2.05 -37.14 -27.41
C SER A 203 -0.89 -36.37 -26.77
N PHE A 204 -0.86 -36.35 -25.43
CA PHE A 204 0.20 -35.79 -24.60
C PHE A 204 0.76 -36.88 -23.70
N ILE A 205 2.05 -36.85 -23.41
CA ILE A 205 2.67 -37.68 -22.37
C ILE A 205 2.66 -36.84 -21.09
N ARG A 206 1.95 -37.30 -20.06
CA ARG A 206 2.12 -36.79 -18.69
C ARG A 206 3.35 -37.47 -18.10
N ILE A 207 4.25 -36.67 -17.54
CA ILE A 207 5.50 -37.13 -16.92
C ILE A 207 5.41 -36.79 -15.43
N VAL A 208 5.36 -37.81 -14.57
CA VAL A 208 5.34 -37.69 -13.11
C VAL A 208 6.74 -37.92 -12.58
N THR A 209 7.31 -36.97 -11.85
CA THR A 209 8.66 -37.10 -11.26
C THR A 209 8.58 -37.47 -9.78
N ALA A 210 9.61 -38.14 -9.26
CA ALA A 210 9.66 -38.53 -7.84
C ALA A 210 9.69 -37.31 -6.91
N LEU A 211 10.45 -36.26 -7.28
CA LEU A 211 10.64 -35.04 -6.49
C LEU A 211 10.42 -33.77 -7.34
N PRO A 212 9.98 -32.64 -6.75
CA PRO A 212 9.75 -31.39 -7.48
C PRO A 212 10.99 -30.77 -8.11
N SER A 213 12.18 -30.97 -7.53
CA SER A 213 13.46 -30.50 -8.08
C SER A 213 13.77 -31.09 -9.45
N LEU A 214 13.26 -32.30 -9.73
CA LEU A 214 13.52 -33.03 -10.96
C LEU A 214 12.78 -32.45 -12.17
N VAL A 215 11.64 -31.76 -11.99
CA VAL A 215 10.82 -31.20 -13.08
C VAL A 215 11.66 -30.27 -13.97
N ALA A 216 12.48 -29.39 -13.36
CA ALA A 216 13.34 -28.46 -14.09
C ALA A 216 14.47 -29.17 -14.88
N THR A 217 14.97 -30.30 -14.39
CA THR A 217 15.97 -31.12 -15.08
C THR A 217 15.36 -31.95 -16.20
N CYS A 218 14.19 -32.56 -15.98
CA CYS A 218 13.43 -33.26 -17.01
C CYS A 218 13.08 -32.31 -18.16
N ARG A 219 12.52 -31.14 -17.84
CA ARG A 219 12.22 -30.06 -18.79
C ARG A 219 13.42 -29.75 -19.69
N ARG A 220 14.56 -29.40 -19.08
CA ARG A 220 15.79 -29.02 -19.78
C ARG A 220 16.29 -30.11 -20.74
N LEU A 221 16.25 -31.38 -20.34
CA LEU A 221 16.64 -32.50 -21.19
C LEU A 221 15.68 -32.71 -22.38
N LEU A 222 14.37 -32.49 -22.16
CA LEU A 222 13.32 -32.60 -23.18
C LEU A 222 13.35 -31.44 -24.18
N GLU A 223 13.63 -30.21 -23.72
CA GLU A 223 13.78 -29.02 -24.57
C GLU A 223 15.09 -29.08 -25.40
N GLN A 224 16.17 -29.61 -24.85
CA GLN A 224 17.45 -29.77 -25.57
C GLN A 224 17.42 -30.89 -26.62
N GLY A 225 16.81 -32.03 -26.30
CA GLY A 225 16.66 -33.17 -27.21
C GLY A 225 16.91 -34.52 -26.54
N ILE A 226 16.00 -35.47 -26.78
CA ILE A 226 16.12 -36.84 -26.31
C ILE A 226 15.67 -37.85 -27.38
N ALA A 227 16.33 -39.01 -27.41
CA ALA A 227 15.93 -40.12 -28.27
C ALA A 227 14.56 -40.66 -27.84
N VAL A 228 13.69 -40.92 -28.82
CA VAL A 228 12.36 -41.49 -28.62
C VAL A 228 12.33 -42.88 -29.27
N PRO A 229 11.72 -43.91 -28.63
CA PRO A 229 11.53 -45.21 -29.26
C PRO A 229 10.86 -45.08 -30.64
N ARG A 230 11.36 -45.87 -31.61
CA ARG A 230 10.89 -45.87 -33.01
C ARG A 230 10.99 -44.51 -33.72
N GLY A 231 11.74 -43.55 -33.16
CA GLY A 231 11.94 -42.21 -33.70
C GLY A 231 13.37 -41.72 -33.54
N GLY A 232 13.64 -40.50 -34.04
CA GLY A 232 14.93 -39.85 -33.88
C GLY A 232 15.11 -39.19 -32.51
N CYS A 233 16.04 -38.22 -32.45
CA CYS A 233 16.08 -37.26 -31.35
C CYS A 233 14.96 -36.24 -31.52
N TYR A 234 14.08 -36.11 -30.52
CA TYR A 234 13.01 -35.11 -30.50
C TYR A 234 13.30 -34.03 -29.45
N GLN A 235 13.04 -32.78 -29.84
CA GLN A 235 12.92 -31.64 -28.93
C GLN A 235 11.44 -31.42 -28.61
N PHE A 236 11.13 -31.15 -27.35
CA PHE A 236 9.77 -31.04 -26.86
C PHE A 236 9.47 -29.64 -26.32
N GLU A 237 8.33 -29.08 -26.72
CA GLU A 237 7.67 -28.02 -25.95
C GLU A 237 7.07 -28.63 -24.67
N THR A 238 7.37 -28.06 -23.51
CA THR A 238 6.82 -28.51 -22.23
C THR A 238 5.62 -27.69 -21.79
N TYR A 239 4.69 -28.35 -21.12
CA TYR A 239 3.40 -27.83 -20.70
C TYR A 239 3.29 -27.93 -19.19
N GLU A 240 2.93 -26.81 -18.56
CA GLU A 240 2.74 -26.64 -17.10
C GLU A 240 3.96 -26.93 -16.22
N SER A 241 5.14 -27.16 -16.83
CA SER A 241 6.41 -27.48 -16.15
C SER A 241 7.02 -26.32 -15.35
N ASN A 242 6.37 -25.16 -15.29
CA ASN A 242 6.68 -24.02 -14.44
C ASN A 242 5.65 -23.82 -13.30
N CYS A 243 4.63 -24.68 -13.19
CA CYS A 243 3.68 -24.65 -12.08
C CYS A 243 4.39 -25.07 -10.78
N VAL A 244 4.39 -24.18 -9.77
CA VAL A 244 5.00 -24.46 -8.47
C VAL A 244 4.25 -25.61 -7.77
N PHE A 245 4.96 -26.53 -7.14
CA PHE A 245 4.38 -27.78 -6.60
C PHE A 245 3.24 -27.58 -5.59
N ALA A 246 3.38 -26.64 -4.64
CA ALA A 246 2.30 -26.28 -3.71
C ALA A 246 1.06 -25.71 -4.44
N LEU A 247 1.26 -24.86 -5.45
CA LEU A 247 0.15 -24.35 -6.27
C LEU A 247 -0.48 -25.46 -7.11
N ARG A 248 0.30 -26.39 -7.65
CA ARG A 248 -0.18 -27.58 -8.37
C ARG A 248 -1.08 -28.43 -7.47
N PHE A 249 -0.66 -28.71 -6.24
CA PHE A 249 -1.50 -29.37 -5.24
C PHE A 249 -2.82 -28.62 -5.00
N MET A 250 -2.76 -27.32 -4.73
CA MET A 250 -3.97 -26.50 -4.50
C MET A 250 -4.93 -26.46 -5.72
N VAL A 251 -4.40 -26.41 -6.94
CA VAL A 251 -5.17 -26.47 -8.20
C VAL A 251 -5.84 -27.84 -8.38
N ASP A 252 -5.12 -28.92 -8.09
CA ASP A 252 -5.58 -30.29 -8.32
C ASP A 252 -6.59 -30.76 -7.25
N ARG A 253 -6.48 -30.23 -6.02
CA ARG A 253 -7.39 -30.54 -4.90
C ARG A 253 -8.50 -29.50 -4.69
N GLY A 254 -8.55 -28.44 -5.49
CA GLY A 254 -9.59 -27.41 -5.43
C GLY A 254 -9.43 -26.42 -4.26
N ILE A 255 -8.38 -26.57 -3.45
CA ILE A 255 -8.06 -25.72 -2.31
C ILE A 255 -7.77 -24.29 -2.78
N MET A 256 -8.47 -23.31 -2.21
CA MET A 256 -8.24 -21.89 -2.47
C MET A 256 -7.32 -21.30 -1.39
N GLY A 257 -6.78 -20.10 -1.61
CA GLY A 257 -6.02 -19.42 -0.55
C GLY A 257 -6.96 -19.06 0.60
N CYS A 258 -6.55 -19.28 1.85
CA CYS A 258 -7.36 -18.96 3.03
C CYS A 258 -8.78 -19.57 3.02
N SER A 259 -8.98 -20.72 2.37
CA SER A 259 -10.18 -21.55 2.51
C SER A 259 -10.07 -22.51 3.69
N TRP A 260 -11.21 -23.04 4.11
CA TRP A 260 -11.28 -24.11 5.09
C TRP A 260 -11.01 -25.47 4.44
N VAL A 261 -10.31 -26.34 5.17
CA VAL A 261 -10.08 -27.74 4.82
C VAL A 261 -10.42 -28.61 6.02
N THR A 262 -10.81 -29.86 5.76
CA THR A 262 -11.11 -30.85 6.81
C THR A 262 -10.29 -32.12 6.57
N CYS A 263 -9.66 -32.61 7.64
CA CYS A 263 -9.14 -33.96 7.76
C CYS A 263 -10.26 -34.83 8.37
N PRO A 264 -10.93 -35.71 7.59
CA PRO A 264 -12.05 -36.49 8.11
C PRO A 264 -11.60 -37.53 9.15
N GLY A 265 -12.43 -37.81 10.14
CA GLY A 265 -12.21 -38.91 11.10
C GLY A 265 -11.87 -40.23 10.39
N ASP A 266 -11.12 -41.09 11.09
CA ASP A 266 -10.44 -42.30 10.59
C ASP A 266 -9.26 -42.06 9.58
N LYS A 267 -9.27 -40.96 8.81
CA LYS A 267 -8.37 -40.76 7.64
C LYS A 267 -7.01 -40.13 7.96
N TRP A 268 -6.78 -39.65 9.18
CA TRP A 268 -5.54 -39.00 9.61
C TRP A 268 -4.93 -39.69 10.84
N ARG A 269 -3.66 -39.40 11.13
CA ARG A 269 -2.96 -39.86 12.35
C ARG A 269 -2.33 -38.69 13.08
N ALA A 270 -2.50 -38.63 14.40
CA ALA A 270 -1.85 -37.66 15.26
C ALA A 270 -0.37 -38.05 15.47
N ARG A 271 0.56 -37.09 15.45
CA ARG A 271 1.93 -37.34 15.88
C ARG A 271 2.09 -37.19 17.40
N PRO A 272 2.83 -38.07 18.09
CA PRO A 272 3.57 -39.22 17.55
C PRO A 272 2.70 -40.47 17.30
N TRP A 273 3.01 -41.20 16.24
CA TRP A 273 2.45 -42.53 15.93
C TRP A 273 3.53 -43.40 15.25
N GLN A 274 3.33 -44.73 15.18
CA GLN A 274 4.28 -45.65 14.58
C GLN A 274 3.77 -46.21 13.25
N SER A 275 4.59 -46.18 12.20
CA SER A 275 4.30 -46.80 10.90
C SER A 275 4.34 -48.33 10.97
N SER A 276 3.68 -48.98 10.02
CA SER A 276 3.64 -50.44 9.82
C SER A 276 5.01 -51.06 9.52
N ASP A 277 5.96 -50.26 8.99
CA ASP A 277 7.37 -50.63 8.86
C ASP A 277 8.24 -50.29 10.10
N GLY A 278 7.59 -49.92 11.21
CA GLY A 278 8.18 -49.80 12.54
C GLY A 278 8.81 -48.44 12.87
N ARG A 279 8.79 -47.46 11.97
CA ARG A 279 9.38 -46.13 12.21
C ARG A 279 8.45 -45.23 13.02
N SER A 280 8.98 -44.51 14.00
CA SER A 280 8.20 -43.50 14.74
C SER A 280 8.09 -42.19 13.94
N MET A 281 6.88 -41.65 13.84
CA MET A 281 6.57 -40.36 13.21
C MET A 281 6.51 -39.27 14.28
N GLU A 282 7.68 -38.80 14.71
CA GLU A 282 7.81 -37.79 15.78
C GLU A 282 7.25 -36.40 15.40
N ARG A 283 6.84 -35.63 16.43
CA ARG A 283 6.35 -34.24 16.28
C ARG A 283 7.46 -33.28 15.87
N THR A 284 7.49 -32.91 14.60
CA THR A 284 8.47 -31.99 13.99
C THR A 284 8.16 -30.51 14.20
N THR A 285 7.01 -30.17 14.80
CA THR A 285 6.55 -28.77 14.90
C THR A 285 6.16 -28.33 16.30
N HIS A 286 5.95 -27.01 16.46
CA HIS A 286 5.38 -26.37 17.65
C HIS A 286 3.85 -26.20 17.57
N CYS A 287 3.19 -26.63 16.49
CA CYS A 287 1.73 -26.57 16.37
C CYS A 287 1.08 -27.48 17.42
N GLN A 288 -0.10 -27.10 17.93
CA GLN A 288 -0.82 -27.92 18.90
C GLN A 288 -1.21 -29.28 18.30
N LEU A 289 -1.81 -29.26 17.10
CA LEU A 289 -2.12 -30.44 16.30
C LEU A 289 -1.09 -30.61 15.18
N GLU A 290 -0.49 -31.79 15.09
CA GLU A 290 0.41 -32.20 14.00
C GLU A 290 -0.07 -33.53 13.42
N LEU A 291 -0.61 -33.48 12.20
CA LEU A 291 -1.38 -34.55 11.58
C LEU A 291 -0.64 -35.11 10.35
N ASP A 292 -0.72 -36.43 10.12
CA ASP A 292 -0.40 -37.03 8.82
C ASP A 292 -1.68 -37.57 8.15
N LEU A 293 -1.83 -37.31 6.84
CA LEU A 293 -2.86 -37.95 6.01
C LEU A 293 -2.46 -38.03 4.53
N HIS A 294 -3.16 -38.85 3.76
CA HIS A 294 -2.98 -38.96 2.32
C HIS A 294 -3.77 -37.88 1.55
N PHE A 295 -3.23 -37.44 0.40
CA PHE A 295 -3.76 -36.27 -0.33
C PHE A 295 -5.18 -36.43 -0.89
N ALA A 296 -5.65 -37.66 -1.10
CA ALA A 296 -6.98 -37.93 -1.65
C ALA A 296 -8.10 -37.69 -0.62
N ASP A 297 -7.77 -37.86 0.66
CA ASP A 297 -8.71 -37.91 1.78
C ASP A 297 -8.94 -36.54 2.43
N LEU A 298 -8.02 -35.59 2.22
CA LEU A 298 -8.20 -34.18 2.57
C LEU A 298 -9.38 -33.57 1.79
N VAL A 299 -10.37 -33.06 2.52
CA VAL A 299 -11.55 -32.35 2.00
C VAL A 299 -11.27 -30.85 1.93
N SER A 300 -11.72 -30.19 0.87
CA SER A 300 -11.61 -28.74 0.68
C SER A 300 -12.98 -28.11 0.52
N HIS A 301 -13.28 -27.12 1.37
CA HIS A 301 -14.51 -26.33 1.27
C HIS A 301 -14.31 -25.11 0.38
N GLN A 302 -15.39 -24.61 -0.22
CA GLN A 302 -15.37 -23.34 -0.94
C GLN A 302 -15.62 -22.18 0.04
N PRO A 303 -15.11 -20.96 -0.24
CA PRO A 303 -15.28 -19.81 0.66
C PRO A 303 -16.66 -19.15 0.48
N ASP A 304 -17.71 -19.87 0.87
CA ASP A 304 -19.11 -19.45 0.94
C ASP A 304 -19.82 -20.08 2.16
N GLY A 305 -21.05 -19.63 2.46
CA GLY A 305 -21.82 -20.10 3.61
C GLY A 305 -21.06 -19.97 4.94
N GLU A 306 -21.09 -21.04 5.74
CA GLU A 306 -20.36 -21.19 7.02
C GLU A 306 -18.82 -21.24 6.87
N TRP A 307 -18.32 -21.38 5.65
CA TRP A 307 -16.90 -21.43 5.30
C TRP A 307 -16.39 -20.08 4.76
N LEU A 308 -17.25 -19.05 4.75
CA LEU A 308 -16.85 -17.65 4.53
C LEU A 308 -16.17 -17.03 5.76
N ASP A 309 -16.41 -17.57 6.97
CA ASP A 309 -15.80 -17.08 8.21
C ASP A 309 -14.27 -17.10 8.17
N ILE A 310 -13.65 -16.26 8.99
CA ILE A 310 -12.19 -16.15 9.15
C ILE A 310 -11.84 -16.62 10.57
N ALA A 311 -10.87 -17.52 10.70
CA ALA A 311 -10.43 -18.07 11.99
C ALA A 311 -9.82 -16.97 12.89
N PRO A 312 -9.83 -17.14 14.23
CA PRO A 312 -9.25 -16.19 15.18
C PRO A 312 -7.71 -16.26 15.18
N MET A 313 -7.10 -15.81 14.09
CA MET A 313 -5.64 -15.77 13.91
C MET A 313 -4.98 -14.89 14.96
N ARG A 314 -3.84 -15.32 15.50
CA ARG A 314 -3.00 -14.51 16.38
C ARG A 314 -2.07 -13.62 15.57
N ILE A 315 -2.20 -12.31 15.76
CA ILE A 315 -1.43 -11.27 15.08
C ILE A 315 -0.49 -10.64 16.10
N LEU A 316 0.80 -10.97 16.03
CA LEU A 316 1.86 -10.37 16.84
C LEU A 316 2.42 -9.15 16.09
N SER A 317 2.14 -7.96 16.62
CA SER A 317 2.79 -6.70 16.24
C SER A 317 3.94 -6.43 17.19
N PHE A 318 5.13 -6.11 16.67
CA PHE A 318 6.31 -5.82 17.51
C PHE A 318 7.20 -4.74 16.90
N ASP A 319 8.06 -4.18 17.75
CA ASP A 319 8.99 -3.07 17.49
C ASP A 319 10.24 -3.23 18.39
N ILE A 320 11.41 -2.71 17.99
CA ILE A 320 12.66 -2.83 18.76
C ILE A 320 13.39 -1.50 18.91
N GLU A 321 14.05 -1.33 20.05
CA GLU A 321 14.93 -0.18 20.31
C GLU A 321 16.40 -0.61 20.44
N CYS A 322 17.31 0.22 19.92
CA CYS A 322 18.75 -0.04 19.92
C CYS A 322 19.56 1.18 20.39
N ALA A 323 20.50 0.98 21.32
CA ALA A 323 21.37 2.06 21.80
C ALA A 323 22.57 2.27 20.85
N GLY A 324 22.38 3.10 19.83
CA GLY A 324 23.42 3.44 18.86
C GLY A 324 24.52 4.35 19.41
N ARG A 325 25.74 4.22 18.86
CA ARG A 325 26.84 5.18 19.08
C ARG A 325 26.51 6.57 18.49
N PRO A 326 26.92 7.68 19.13
CA PRO A 326 26.82 9.01 18.54
C PRO A 326 27.49 9.08 17.16
N GLY A 327 26.85 9.73 16.20
CA GLY A 327 27.37 9.86 14.83
C GLY A 327 27.04 8.71 13.87
N ILE A 328 26.40 7.63 14.34
CA ILE A 328 26.31 6.36 13.60
C ILE A 328 24.89 5.77 13.72
N PHE A 329 24.33 5.28 12.61
CA PHE A 329 23.08 4.51 12.61
C PHE A 329 23.35 3.09 13.15
N PRO A 330 22.49 2.50 14.01
CA PRO A 330 22.80 1.26 14.73
C PRO A 330 23.31 0.11 13.85
N GLU A 331 24.46 -0.46 14.24
CA GLU A 331 25.09 -1.62 13.59
C GLU A 331 24.99 -2.84 14.52
N ALA A 332 24.25 -3.88 14.11
CA ALA A 332 23.91 -5.03 14.97
C ALA A 332 25.11 -5.86 15.48
N ASP A 333 26.30 -5.71 14.89
CA ASP A 333 27.54 -6.33 15.39
C ASP A 333 28.13 -5.60 16.62
N LYS A 334 27.68 -4.38 16.91
CA LYS A 334 28.23 -3.51 17.96
C LYS A 334 27.15 -3.00 18.91
N ASP A 335 26.15 -2.30 18.39
CA ASP A 335 25.13 -1.63 19.18
C ASP A 335 24.08 -2.64 19.71
N PRO A 336 23.68 -2.57 21.00
CA PRO A 336 22.74 -3.51 21.61
C PRO A 336 21.29 -3.18 21.29
N VAL A 337 20.47 -4.23 21.15
CA VAL A 337 19.01 -4.13 21.36
C VAL A 337 18.77 -3.93 22.85
N ILE A 338 17.95 -2.94 23.19
CA ILE A 338 17.73 -2.50 24.56
C ILE A 338 16.26 -2.63 25.00
N GLN A 339 15.31 -2.61 24.06
CA GLN A 339 13.91 -2.90 24.34
C GLN A 339 13.26 -3.64 23.17
N ILE A 340 12.26 -4.47 23.44
CA ILE A 340 11.39 -5.10 22.44
C ILE A 340 9.95 -5.05 22.95
N ALA A 341 9.10 -4.29 22.29
CA ALA A 341 7.68 -4.16 22.64
C ALA A 341 6.80 -5.06 21.77
N ASN A 342 5.75 -5.65 22.35
CA ASN A 342 4.88 -6.59 21.66
C ASN A 342 3.40 -6.36 21.99
N HIS A 343 2.57 -6.45 20.96
CA HIS A 343 1.12 -6.38 21.01
C HIS A 343 0.52 -7.55 20.24
N VAL A 344 -0.17 -8.47 20.93
CA VAL A 344 -0.83 -9.63 20.31
C VAL A 344 -2.34 -9.39 20.25
N THR A 345 -2.95 -9.38 19.07
CA THR A 345 -4.41 -9.39 18.90
C THR A 345 -4.90 -10.72 18.33
N LEU A 346 -6.17 -11.04 18.58
CA LEU A 346 -6.92 -12.00 17.76
C LEU A 346 -7.58 -11.25 16.60
N GLN A 347 -7.56 -11.83 15.41
CA GLN A 347 -8.28 -11.31 14.24
C GLN A 347 -9.77 -11.14 14.57
N GLY A 348 -10.29 -9.90 14.45
CA GLY A 348 -11.65 -9.53 14.82
C GLY A 348 -11.79 -8.87 16.21
N SER A 349 -10.79 -8.96 17.08
CA SER A 349 -10.77 -8.24 18.36
C SER A 349 -10.48 -6.75 18.17
N SER A 350 -11.09 -5.90 19.01
CA SER A 350 -10.77 -4.48 19.16
C SER A 350 -9.66 -4.19 20.17
N LYS A 351 -9.24 -5.18 20.97
CA LYS A 351 -8.22 -5.04 22.02
C LYS A 351 -7.13 -6.14 21.92
N PRO A 352 -5.86 -5.84 22.25
CA PRO A 352 -4.82 -6.87 22.36
C PRO A 352 -5.07 -7.80 23.54
N ILE A 353 -4.76 -9.09 23.37
CA ILE A 353 -4.78 -10.12 24.42
C ILE A 353 -3.46 -10.19 25.19
N VAL A 354 -2.36 -9.70 24.61
CA VAL A 354 -1.07 -9.50 25.29
C VAL A 354 -0.51 -8.15 24.89
N LYS A 355 -0.06 -7.38 25.89
CA LYS A 355 0.71 -6.14 25.72
C LYS A 355 1.89 -6.21 26.69
N ASN A 356 3.11 -6.34 26.16
CA ASN A 356 4.31 -6.47 26.98
C ASN A 356 5.52 -5.73 26.37
N VAL A 357 6.52 -5.50 27.20
CA VAL A 357 7.81 -4.92 26.80
C VAL A 357 8.94 -5.60 27.56
N PHE A 358 9.90 -6.11 26.79
CA PHE A 358 11.15 -6.68 27.29
C PHE A 358 12.17 -5.54 27.35
N THR A 359 12.83 -5.32 28.49
CA THR A 359 13.79 -4.22 28.68
C THR A 359 15.15 -4.70 29.18
N LEU A 360 16.22 -4.14 28.62
CA LEU A 360 17.55 -4.24 29.18
C LEU A 360 17.65 -3.28 30.36
N LYS A 361 17.98 -3.82 31.53
CA LYS A 361 17.92 -3.21 32.87
C LYS A 361 16.50 -2.85 33.33
N GLU A 362 16.42 -2.60 34.64
CA GLU A 362 15.22 -2.23 35.39
C GLU A 362 14.46 -1.06 34.73
N CYS A 363 13.19 -1.30 34.43
CA CYS A 363 12.24 -0.31 33.94
C CYS A 363 11.08 -0.20 34.94
N ALA A 364 10.56 1.02 35.15
CA ALA A 364 9.45 1.25 36.08
C ALA A 364 8.10 0.78 35.50
N PRO A 365 7.09 0.45 36.33
CA PRO A 365 5.84 -0.17 35.88
C PRO A 365 5.04 0.66 34.85
N ILE A 366 4.38 -0.01 33.91
CA ILE A 366 3.50 0.62 32.91
C ILE A 366 2.08 0.06 33.09
N SER A 367 1.12 0.93 33.40
CA SER A 367 -0.27 0.51 33.58
C SER A 367 -0.82 -0.16 32.32
N GLY A 368 -1.45 -1.33 32.49
CA GLY A 368 -1.94 -2.16 31.40
C GLY A 368 -0.85 -2.64 30.44
N ALA A 369 0.38 -2.88 30.90
CA ALA A 369 1.43 -3.55 30.13
C ALA A 369 2.36 -4.37 31.04
N GLN A 370 2.73 -5.58 30.59
CA GLN A 370 3.69 -6.42 31.32
C GLN A 370 5.12 -5.90 31.04
N VAL A 371 5.85 -5.50 32.08
CA VAL A 371 7.25 -5.02 31.98
C VAL A 371 8.19 -6.11 32.46
N LEU A 372 9.02 -6.64 31.55
CA LEU A 372 9.96 -7.72 31.82
C LEU A 372 11.39 -7.18 31.71
N SER A 373 12.07 -7.00 32.84
CA SER A 373 13.43 -6.42 32.87
C SER A 373 14.50 -7.50 33.03
N PHE A 374 15.55 -7.41 32.21
CA PHE A 374 16.65 -8.38 32.13
C PHE A 374 18.00 -7.72 32.38
N ASP A 375 18.91 -8.42 33.05
CA ASP A 375 20.24 -7.89 33.34
C ASP A 375 21.18 -7.92 32.12
N THR A 376 21.04 -8.89 31.23
CA THR A 376 21.78 -8.95 29.96
C THR A 376 20.85 -9.00 28.74
N GLU A 377 21.34 -8.45 27.63
CA GLU A 377 20.71 -8.54 26.32
C GLU A 377 20.56 -10.00 25.86
N HIS A 378 21.47 -10.87 26.31
CA HIS A 378 21.47 -12.29 25.97
C HIS A 378 20.30 -13.03 26.64
N GLU A 379 19.96 -12.72 27.90
CA GLU A 379 18.72 -13.23 28.54
C GLU A 379 17.48 -12.65 27.86
N MET A 380 17.45 -11.34 27.61
CA MET A 380 16.31 -10.66 26.97
C MET A 380 15.95 -11.28 25.61
N LEU A 381 16.95 -11.52 24.76
CA LEU A 381 16.76 -12.15 23.45
C LEU A 381 16.34 -13.63 23.56
N ARG A 382 16.84 -14.39 24.56
CA ARG A 382 16.34 -15.75 24.84
C ARG A 382 14.89 -15.75 25.30
N ALA A 383 14.50 -14.81 26.18
CA ALA A 383 13.14 -14.69 26.68
C ALA A 383 12.15 -14.26 25.58
N TRP A 384 12.54 -13.33 24.70
CA TRP A 384 11.71 -12.95 23.55
C TRP A 384 11.56 -14.08 22.53
N HIS A 385 12.64 -14.84 22.25
CA HIS A 385 12.57 -16.06 21.42
C HIS A 385 11.54 -17.06 21.96
N GLN A 386 11.56 -17.32 23.27
CA GLN A 386 10.59 -18.20 23.93
C GLN A 386 9.16 -17.62 23.86
N PHE A 387 8.97 -16.31 24.08
CA PHE A 387 7.68 -15.63 23.95
C PHE A 387 7.06 -15.78 22.55
N VAL A 388 7.87 -15.70 21.48
CA VAL A 388 7.41 -15.92 20.09
C VAL A 388 6.94 -17.36 19.86
N LEU A 389 7.56 -18.34 20.53
CA LEU A 389 7.14 -19.73 20.49
C LEU A 389 5.85 -19.98 21.29
N ASP A 390 5.76 -19.52 22.54
CA ASP A 390 4.58 -19.72 23.41
C ASP A 390 3.35 -18.98 22.88
N THR A 391 3.51 -17.75 22.38
CA THR A 391 2.42 -16.99 21.74
C THR A 391 1.86 -17.69 20.50
N ASP A 392 2.73 -18.43 19.80
CA ASP A 392 2.46 -19.12 18.53
C ASP A 392 1.68 -18.26 17.51
N ALA A 393 2.16 -17.04 17.25
CA ALA A 393 1.49 -16.13 16.32
C ALA A 393 1.40 -16.68 14.89
N ASP A 394 0.25 -16.48 14.24
CA ASP A 394 -0.01 -16.85 12.84
C ASP A 394 0.51 -15.79 11.87
N ILE A 395 0.39 -14.52 12.26
CA ILE A 395 0.83 -13.36 11.50
C ILE A 395 1.83 -12.57 12.35
N LEU A 396 2.98 -12.26 11.75
CA LEU A 396 3.98 -11.35 12.31
C LEU A 396 3.86 -10.01 11.58
N THR A 397 3.56 -8.95 12.30
CA THR A 397 3.33 -7.59 11.76
C THR A 397 4.17 -6.56 12.53
N GLY A 398 4.22 -5.35 12.00
CA GLY A 398 5.02 -4.23 12.49
C GLY A 398 5.29 -3.27 11.35
N TYR A 399 6.24 -2.34 11.51
CA TYR A 399 6.59 -1.37 10.48
C TYR A 399 8.06 -1.54 10.05
N ASN A 400 8.31 -1.98 8.82
CA ASN A 400 9.65 -2.27 8.28
C ASN A 400 10.35 -3.52 8.85
N ILE A 401 9.63 -4.35 9.64
CA ILE A 401 10.13 -5.56 10.32
C ILE A 401 10.90 -6.55 9.46
N VAL A 402 10.64 -6.61 8.15
CA VAL A 402 11.34 -7.53 7.23
C VAL A 402 12.70 -6.98 6.80
N ASN A 403 12.89 -5.65 6.80
CA ASN A 403 14.14 -5.02 6.33
C ASN A 403 15.03 -4.53 7.47
N PHE A 404 14.45 -4.17 8.62
CA PHE A 404 15.18 -3.71 9.81
C PHE A 404 15.13 -4.74 10.95
N ASP A 405 13.99 -4.93 11.60
CA ASP A 405 13.89 -5.55 12.92
C ASP A 405 14.29 -7.04 12.96
N LEU A 406 13.67 -7.89 12.13
CA LEU A 406 14.03 -9.31 12.04
C LEU A 406 15.50 -9.50 11.59
N PRO A 407 16.01 -8.79 10.56
CA PRO A 407 17.44 -8.78 10.25
C PRO A 407 18.35 -8.34 11.40
N TYR A 408 17.98 -7.29 12.14
CA TYR A 408 18.77 -6.75 13.24
C TYR A 408 18.86 -7.77 14.37
N LEU A 409 17.71 -8.29 14.82
CA LEU A 409 17.62 -9.33 15.85
C LEU A 409 18.40 -10.58 15.48
N LEU A 410 18.28 -11.09 14.24
CA LEU A 410 19.02 -12.28 13.78
C LEU A 410 20.54 -12.04 13.73
N ASN A 411 20.98 -10.87 13.26
CA ASN A 411 22.40 -10.51 13.25
C ASN A 411 22.95 -10.32 14.67
N ARG A 412 22.21 -9.64 15.54
CA ARG A 412 22.61 -9.35 16.93
C ARG A 412 22.72 -10.62 17.74
N ALA A 413 21.74 -11.51 17.65
CA ALA A 413 21.80 -12.84 18.24
C ALA A 413 23.01 -13.65 17.71
N SER A 414 23.36 -13.53 16.42
CA SER A 414 24.56 -14.17 15.86
C SER A 414 25.86 -13.58 16.42
N ALA A 415 25.95 -12.25 16.61
CA ALA A 415 27.10 -11.59 17.22
C ALA A 415 27.29 -12.00 18.70
N LEU A 416 26.18 -12.08 19.44
CA LEU A 416 26.10 -12.56 20.83
C LEU A 416 26.16 -14.09 20.98
N LYS A 417 26.30 -14.82 19.87
CA LYS A 417 26.39 -16.30 19.80
C LYS A 417 25.19 -17.04 20.40
N ILE A 418 24.00 -16.45 20.35
CA ILE A 418 22.73 -17.04 20.81
C ILE A 418 22.22 -18.03 19.76
N THR A 419 22.72 -19.27 19.81
CA THR A 419 22.45 -20.31 18.80
C THR A 419 20.98 -20.74 18.72
N THR A 420 20.19 -20.52 19.76
CA THR A 420 18.75 -20.86 19.83
C THR A 420 17.83 -19.81 19.19
N PHE A 421 18.24 -18.54 19.18
CA PHE A 421 17.41 -17.43 18.72
C PHE A 421 16.85 -17.56 17.28
N PRO A 422 17.59 -18.05 16.26
CA PRO A 422 17.08 -18.06 14.89
C PRO A 422 16.00 -19.14 14.64
N PHE A 423 15.57 -19.93 15.62
CA PHE A 423 14.49 -20.90 15.45
C PHE A 423 13.11 -20.26 15.74
N LEU A 424 12.67 -19.34 14.87
CA LEU A 424 11.45 -18.53 15.04
C LEU A 424 10.18 -19.14 14.38
N GLY A 425 10.36 -20.06 13.42
CA GLY A 425 9.25 -20.71 12.70
C GLY A 425 8.50 -21.74 13.55
N ARG A 426 7.43 -22.31 12.99
CA ARG A 426 6.70 -23.43 13.63
C ARG A 426 7.43 -24.78 13.50
N LEU A 427 8.48 -24.86 12.69
CA LEU A 427 9.29 -26.07 12.48
C LEU A 427 10.46 -26.16 13.47
N LYS A 428 10.53 -27.26 14.23
CA LYS A 428 11.68 -27.55 15.09
C LYS A 428 12.94 -27.76 14.25
N GLY A 429 14.06 -27.16 14.67
CA GLY A 429 15.37 -27.37 14.02
C GLY A 429 15.55 -26.73 12.64
N ILE A 430 14.57 -25.96 12.13
CA ILE A 430 14.74 -25.12 10.93
C ILE A 430 15.04 -23.69 11.37
N ALA A 431 16.27 -23.24 11.15
CA ALA A 431 16.69 -21.90 11.52
C ALA A 431 16.34 -20.89 10.43
N SER A 432 15.74 -19.76 10.82
CA SER A 432 15.48 -18.61 10.00
C SER A 432 16.78 -18.01 9.45
N ARG A 433 16.76 -17.69 8.16
CA ARG A 433 17.84 -17.06 7.41
C ARG A 433 17.26 -15.95 6.55
N MET A 434 17.86 -14.77 6.60
CA MET A 434 17.56 -13.69 5.66
C MET A 434 18.29 -13.92 4.33
N LYS A 435 17.64 -13.51 3.24
CA LYS A 435 18.21 -13.47 1.89
C LYS A 435 17.77 -12.19 1.18
N ASP A 436 18.70 -11.48 0.57
CA ASP A 436 18.38 -10.26 -0.17
C ASP A 436 17.62 -10.58 -1.47
N LYS A 437 16.59 -9.77 -1.75
CA LYS A 437 15.60 -10.03 -2.79
C LYS A 437 15.20 -8.73 -3.50
N LEU A 438 15.50 -8.68 -4.79
CA LEU A 438 15.17 -7.56 -5.65
C LEU A 438 13.80 -7.77 -6.30
N PHE A 439 12.80 -6.95 -5.96
CA PHE A 439 11.51 -6.92 -6.64
C PHE A 439 11.48 -5.77 -7.66
N GLN A 440 11.02 -6.07 -8.88
CA GLN A 440 10.91 -5.07 -9.95
C GLN A 440 9.55 -5.15 -10.65
N SER A 441 8.87 -4.01 -10.77
CA SER A 441 7.69 -3.85 -11.62
C SER A 441 7.52 -2.39 -12.04
N LYS A 442 7.12 -2.15 -13.30
CA LYS A 442 6.77 -0.81 -13.81
C LYS A 442 5.65 -0.12 -12.99
N GLN A 443 4.88 -0.88 -12.20
CA GLN A 443 3.77 -0.38 -11.38
C GLN A 443 4.20 0.05 -9.96
N VAL A 444 5.25 -0.57 -9.42
CA VAL A 444 5.65 -0.51 -7.99
C VAL A 444 7.05 0.11 -7.80
N GLY A 445 7.85 0.12 -8.88
CA GLY A 445 9.26 0.48 -8.89
C GLY A 445 10.18 -0.73 -8.79
N THR A 446 11.47 -0.46 -8.63
CA THR A 446 12.47 -1.41 -8.14
C THR A 446 12.58 -1.22 -6.63
N ARG A 447 12.58 -2.32 -5.87
CA ARG A 447 12.82 -2.32 -4.42
C ARG A 447 13.71 -3.49 -4.03
N GLU A 448 14.67 -3.20 -3.17
CA GLU A 448 15.38 -4.20 -2.39
C GLU A 448 14.59 -4.45 -1.11
N SER A 449 14.52 -5.72 -0.71
CA SER A 449 13.87 -6.20 0.51
C SER A 449 14.54 -7.52 0.89
N LYS A 450 14.29 -8.01 2.11
CA LYS A 450 14.75 -9.34 2.51
C LYS A 450 13.62 -10.37 2.43
N GLU A 451 14.01 -11.63 2.26
CA GLU A 451 13.17 -12.83 2.33
C GLU A 451 13.69 -13.65 3.50
N ILE A 452 12.87 -13.83 4.54
CA ILE A 452 13.23 -14.51 5.79
C ILE A 452 12.31 -15.72 5.94
N ASN A 453 12.86 -16.92 6.07
CA ASN A 453 12.05 -18.11 6.31
C ASN A 453 11.62 -18.19 7.78
N ILE A 454 10.31 -18.19 8.01
CA ILE A 454 9.66 -18.34 9.32
C ILE A 454 8.45 -19.25 9.10
N GLU A 455 8.73 -20.49 8.72
CA GLU A 455 7.75 -21.43 8.16
C GLU A 455 6.52 -21.62 9.06
N GLY A 456 5.33 -21.45 8.47
CA GLY A 456 4.05 -21.53 9.18
C GLY A 456 3.60 -20.22 9.86
N ARG A 457 4.37 -19.12 9.73
CA ARG A 457 3.99 -17.77 10.17
C ARG A 457 4.08 -16.77 9.01
N VAL A 458 3.02 -16.00 8.78
CA VAL A 458 2.95 -15.08 7.61
C VAL A 458 3.41 -13.68 8.02
N GLN A 459 4.46 -13.17 7.38
CA GLN A 459 5.00 -11.83 7.64
C GLN A 459 4.17 -10.76 6.90
N PHE A 460 3.48 -9.89 7.65
CA PHE A 460 2.67 -8.76 7.18
C PHE A 460 3.36 -7.43 7.57
N ASP A 461 4.42 -7.06 6.86
CA ASP A 461 5.08 -5.76 7.04
C ASP A 461 4.16 -4.63 6.52
N VAL A 462 3.66 -3.78 7.42
CA VAL A 462 2.69 -2.73 7.10
C VAL A 462 3.28 -1.68 6.15
N LEU A 463 4.60 -1.41 6.24
CA LEU A 463 5.28 -0.54 5.28
C LEU A 463 5.21 -1.13 3.87
N GLN A 464 5.41 -2.45 3.71
CA GLN A 464 5.35 -3.10 2.40
C GLN A 464 3.94 -3.11 1.82
N ILE A 465 2.92 -3.35 2.64
CA ILE A 465 1.50 -3.29 2.24
C ILE A 465 1.18 -1.87 1.74
N LEU A 466 1.47 -0.85 2.55
CA LEU A 466 1.20 0.55 2.20
C LEU A 466 1.96 1.02 0.97
N GLN A 467 3.22 0.65 0.81
CA GLN A 467 3.97 1.01 -0.40
C GLN A 467 3.50 0.25 -1.66
N ARG A 468 2.70 -0.83 -1.54
CA ARG A 468 2.12 -1.54 -2.69
C ARG A 468 0.77 -0.96 -3.07
N ASP A 469 -0.09 -0.74 -2.08
CA ASP A 469 -1.51 -0.47 -2.30
C ASP A 469 -1.87 1.02 -2.16
N ALA A 470 -1.11 1.79 -1.35
CA ALA A 470 -1.33 3.23 -1.13
C ALA A 470 -0.28 4.12 -1.83
N LYS A 471 -0.65 5.39 -2.07
CA LYS A 471 0.15 6.36 -2.86
C LYS A 471 0.48 7.65 -2.10
N LEU A 472 1.10 7.50 -0.92
CA LEU A 472 1.31 8.54 0.09
C LEU A 472 2.50 9.47 -0.16
N ALA A 473 2.44 10.70 0.39
CA ALA A 473 3.50 11.71 0.26
C ALA A 473 4.81 11.25 0.94
N SER A 474 4.70 10.83 2.20
CA SER A 474 5.72 10.12 2.98
C SER A 474 5.21 8.71 3.33
N TYR A 475 6.12 7.83 3.75
CA TYR A 475 5.80 6.50 4.30
C TYR A 475 6.54 6.29 5.65
N SER A 476 6.82 7.36 6.40
CA SER A 476 7.16 7.24 7.82
C SER A 476 5.93 6.76 8.61
N LEU A 477 6.13 6.06 9.73
CA LEU A 477 5.01 5.62 10.59
C LEU A 477 4.17 6.83 11.03
N ASN A 478 4.81 7.93 11.43
CA ASN A 478 4.11 9.15 11.85
C ASN A 478 3.22 9.75 10.73
N ALA A 479 3.72 9.92 9.51
CA ALA A 479 2.94 10.48 8.42
C ALA A 479 1.78 9.57 7.98
N VAL A 480 1.95 8.25 8.11
CA VAL A 480 0.91 7.26 7.83
C VAL A 480 -0.19 7.30 8.90
N CYS A 481 0.18 7.37 10.17
CA CYS A 481 -0.77 7.51 11.28
C CYS A 481 -1.54 8.83 11.18
N ALA A 482 -0.87 9.94 10.89
CA ALA A 482 -1.52 11.23 10.68
C ALA A 482 -2.53 11.20 9.52
N HIS A 483 -2.28 10.40 8.48
CA HIS A 483 -3.15 10.30 7.31
C HIS A 483 -4.36 9.37 7.49
N TYR A 484 -4.24 8.28 8.26
CA TYR A 484 -5.30 7.26 8.39
C TYR A 484 -5.94 7.14 9.77
N LEU A 485 -5.25 7.58 10.82
CA LEU A 485 -5.71 7.55 12.21
C LEU A 485 -5.97 8.96 12.77
N GLY A 486 -5.61 10.03 12.06
CA GLY A 486 -5.65 11.42 12.54
C GLY A 486 -4.56 11.77 13.56
N GLU A 487 -3.78 10.80 14.01
CA GLU A 487 -2.89 10.90 15.16
C GLU A 487 -1.42 11.10 14.75
N GLN A 488 -0.73 12.01 15.43
CA GLN A 488 0.73 12.15 15.35
C GLN A 488 1.41 11.57 16.61
N LYS A 489 2.62 11.03 16.44
CA LYS A 489 3.47 10.53 17.53
C LYS A 489 4.63 11.50 17.81
N GLU A 490 5.16 11.46 19.03
CA GLU A 490 6.54 11.90 19.26
C GLU A 490 7.48 11.02 18.41
N ASP A 491 8.55 11.61 17.91
CA ASP A 491 9.51 11.03 16.97
C ASP A 491 10.91 11.23 17.56
N VAL A 492 11.32 10.31 18.44
CA VAL A 492 12.53 10.45 19.27
C VAL A 492 13.75 10.16 18.40
N HIS A 493 14.71 11.09 18.36
CA HIS A 493 15.89 10.90 17.53
C HIS A 493 16.81 9.80 18.10
N HIS A 494 17.30 8.90 17.25
CA HIS A 494 18.08 7.73 17.66
C HIS A 494 19.33 8.06 18.52
N SER A 495 19.88 9.27 18.39
CA SER A 495 21.00 9.75 19.21
C SER A 495 20.65 9.96 20.69
N ILE A 496 19.36 10.21 21.01
CA ILE A 496 18.85 10.49 22.37
C ILE A 496 18.47 9.19 23.10
N ILE A 497 18.21 8.12 22.35
CA ILE A 497 17.76 6.82 22.87
C ILE A 497 18.82 6.20 23.80
N SER A 498 20.10 6.32 23.42
CA SER A 498 21.24 5.89 24.25
C SER A 498 21.34 6.66 25.57
N ASP A 499 21.00 7.95 25.60
CA ASP A 499 20.99 8.77 26.83
C ASP A 499 19.81 8.38 27.75
N LEU A 500 18.61 8.21 27.18
CA LEU A 500 17.41 7.75 27.90
C LEU A 500 17.61 6.35 28.51
N GLN A 501 18.25 5.44 27.79
CA GLN A 501 18.60 4.11 28.29
C GLN A 501 19.62 4.15 29.44
N SER A 502 20.63 5.03 29.32
CA SER A 502 21.71 5.20 30.31
C SER A 502 21.27 5.94 31.58
N GLY A 503 20.06 6.50 31.60
CA GLY A 503 19.45 7.13 32.77
C GLY A 503 18.88 6.13 33.79
N ASN A 504 17.71 6.45 34.33
CA ASN A 504 17.04 5.72 35.41
C ASN A 504 15.86 4.86 34.91
N ALA A 505 15.14 4.21 35.83
CA ALA A 505 13.99 3.37 35.50
C ALA A 505 12.84 4.16 34.82
N GLU A 506 12.69 5.45 35.09
CA GLU A 506 11.68 6.33 34.47
C GLU A 506 12.07 6.81 33.06
N THR A 507 13.36 7.07 32.79
CA THR A 507 13.79 7.39 31.41
C THR A 507 13.68 6.17 30.51
N ARG A 508 14.00 4.97 31.02
CA ARG A 508 13.71 3.70 30.34
C ARG A 508 12.21 3.43 30.19
N ARG A 509 11.38 3.84 31.14
CA ARG A 509 9.91 3.77 31.05
C ARG A 509 9.34 4.72 29.98
N ARG A 510 9.86 5.94 29.82
CA ARG A 510 9.49 6.82 28.68
C ARG A 510 9.76 6.12 27.34
N LEU A 511 10.94 5.50 27.20
CA LEU A 511 11.29 4.74 26.00
C LEU A 511 10.39 3.50 25.80
N ALA A 512 10.05 2.78 26.87
CA ALA A 512 9.20 1.61 26.80
C ALA A 512 7.74 1.94 26.42
N VAL A 513 7.22 3.09 26.88
CA VAL A 513 5.92 3.61 26.42
C VAL A 513 5.97 4.04 24.95
N TYR A 514 7.10 4.60 24.49
CA TYR A 514 7.33 4.95 23.09
C TYR A 514 7.35 3.71 22.18
N CYS A 515 8.18 2.70 22.49
CA CYS A 515 8.27 1.45 21.73
C CYS A 515 6.94 0.65 21.78
N LEU A 516 6.21 0.66 22.91
CA LEU A 516 4.84 0.13 22.96
C LEU A 516 3.87 0.85 22.01
N LYS A 517 4.00 2.18 21.85
CA LYS A 517 3.18 2.95 20.90
C LYS A 517 3.53 2.58 19.46
N ASP A 518 4.82 2.49 19.12
CA ASP A 518 5.27 2.15 17.77
C ASP A 518 5.00 0.67 17.40
N ALA A 519 5.01 -0.25 18.37
CA ALA A 519 4.50 -1.62 18.18
C ALA A 519 2.98 -1.68 17.94
N TYR A 520 2.19 -0.76 18.53
CA TYR A 520 0.71 -0.78 18.45
C TYR A 520 0.15 -0.08 17.21
N LEU A 521 0.76 1.01 16.75
CA LEU A 521 0.28 1.80 15.60
C LEU A 521 0.14 0.95 14.30
N PRO A 522 1.07 0.05 13.93
CA PRO A 522 0.92 -0.86 12.79
C PRO A 522 -0.31 -1.76 12.90
N GLN A 523 -0.66 -2.21 14.10
CA GLN A 523 -1.83 -3.05 14.36
C GLN A 523 -3.14 -2.27 14.15
N ARG A 524 -3.20 -1.02 14.64
CA ARG A 524 -4.33 -0.10 14.37
C ARG A 524 -4.46 0.24 12.88
N LEU A 525 -3.34 0.44 12.17
CA LEU A 525 -3.34 0.64 10.72
C LEU A 525 -3.85 -0.61 9.96
N LEU A 526 -3.38 -1.79 10.35
CA LEU A 526 -3.78 -3.07 9.77
C LEU A 526 -5.30 -3.30 9.89
N GLN A 527 -5.88 -2.90 11.03
CA GLN A 527 -7.32 -2.94 11.30
C GLN A 527 -8.09 -1.83 10.54
N LYS A 528 -7.69 -0.56 10.64
CA LYS A 528 -8.36 0.59 9.99
C LYS A 528 -8.42 0.45 8.46
N LEU A 529 -7.44 -0.24 7.87
CA LEU A 529 -7.35 -0.50 6.42
C LEU A 529 -7.86 -1.91 6.03
N MET A 530 -8.40 -2.68 6.98
CA MET A 530 -8.93 -4.04 6.82
C MET A 530 -7.97 -5.00 6.08
N CYS A 531 -6.67 -4.83 6.26
CA CYS A 531 -5.62 -5.46 5.45
C CYS A 531 -5.71 -7.00 5.45
N VAL A 532 -5.92 -7.62 6.63
CA VAL A 532 -6.03 -9.09 6.75
C VAL A 532 -7.24 -9.60 5.96
N VAL A 533 -8.41 -8.97 6.11
CA VAL A 533 -9.65 -9.33 5.40
C VAL A 533 -9.48 -9.18 3.88
N ASN A 534 -8.94 -8.04 3.44
CA ASN A 534 -8.68 -7.74 2.03
C ASN A 534 -7.71 -8.75 1.39
N TYR A 535 -6.67 -9.18 2.11
CA TYR A 535 -5.71 -10.17 1.63
C TYR A 535 -6.25 -11.61 1.70
N VAL A 536 -7.06 -11.96 2.71
CA VAL A 536 -7.76 -13.26 2.78
C VAL A 536 -8.73 -13.41 1.60
N GLU A 537 -9.57 -12.42 1.30
CA GLU A 537 -10.46 -12.49 0.14
C GLU A 537 -9.70 -12.47 -1.20
N MET A 538 -8.59 -11.73 -1.30
CA MET A 538 -7.71 -11.82 -2.47
C MET A 538 -7.11 -13.22 -2.65
N ALA A 539 -6.73 -13.91 -1.56
CA ALA A 539 -6.22 -15.27 -1.59
C ALA A 539 -7.32 -16.28 -1.99
N ARG A 540 -8.54 -16.10 -1.47
CA ARG A 540 -9.74 -16.88 -1.80
C ARG A 540 -10.14 -16.73 -3.26
N VAL A 541 -10.21 -15.50 -3.77
CA VAL A 541 -10.59 -15.18 -5.17
C VAL A 541 -9.55 -15.66 -6.20
N THR A 542 -8.27 -15.67 -5.84
CA THR A 542 -7.18 -15.99 -6.79
C THR A 542 -6.58 -17.38 -6.59
N GLY A 543 -6.90 -18.07 -5.50
CA GLY A 543 -6.48 -19.45 -5.25
C GLY A 543 -4.98 -19.62 -5.02
N VAL A 544 -4.30 -18.63 -4.44
CA VAL A 544 -2.86 -18.67 -4.12
C VAL A 544 -2.63 -18.55 -2.60
N PRO A 545 -1.51 -19.06 -2.04
CA PRO A 545 -1.17 -18.88 -0.63
C PRO A 545 -1.10 -17.42 -0.20
N LEU A 546 -1.40 -17.11 1.07
CA LEU A 546 -1.45 -15.74 1.58
C LEU A 546 -0.10 -15.02 1.41
N SER A 547 1.01 -15.71 1.69
CA SER A 547 2.38 -15.20 1.53
C SER A 547 2.74 -14.84 0.09
N TYR A 548 2.05 -15.38 -0.93
CA TYR A 548 2.29 -15.02 -2.34
C TYR A 548 1.75 -13.62 -2.68
N LEU A 549 0.74 -13.12 -1.96
CA LEU A 549 0.17 -11.79 -2.21
C LEU A 549 1.13 -10.65 -1.87
N LEU A 550 2.09 -10.90 -0.98
CA LEU A 550 3.18 -10.00 -0.61
C LEU A 550 4.44 -10.31 -1.43
N THR A 551 4.86 -11.58 -1.47
CA THR A 551 6.16 -11.97 -2.07
C THR A 551 6.20 -12.08 -3.59
N ARG A 552 5.06 -12.01 -4.28
CA ARG A 552 4.93 -12.10 -5.76
C ARG A 552 4.17 -10.89 -6.35
N GLY A 553 4.14 -10.80 -7.68
CA GLY A 553 3.34 -9.84 -8.46
C GLY A 553 2.06 -10.45 -9.05
N GLN A 554 1.24 -9.65 -9.73
CA GLN A 554 -0.11 -10.06 -10.16
C GLN A 554 -0.16 -11.29 -11.10
N GLN A 555 0.91 -11.58 -11.87
CA GLN A 555 0.90 -12.68 -12.85
C GLN A 555 0.60 -14.06 -12.23
N ILE A 556 1.02 -14.34 -10.99
CA ILE A 556 0.78 -15.66 -10.36
C ILE A 556 -0.71 -15.90 -10.05
N LYS A 557 -1.47 -14.82 -9.82
CA LYS A 557 -2.92 -14.85 -9.53
C LYS A 557 -3.71 -15.29 -10.77
N VAL A 558 -3.43 -14.63 -11.90
CA VAL A 558 -4.04 -14.95 -13.20
C VAL A 558 -3.63 -16.35 -13.65
N MET A 559 -2.38 -16.76 -13.43
CA MET A 559 -1.93 -18.13 -13.72
C MET A 559 -2.63 -19.20 -12.87
N SER A 560 -2.87 -18.95 -11.58
CA SER A 560 -3.67 -19.85 -10.72
C SER A 560 -5.10 -20.02 -11.26
N GLN A 561 -5.77 -18.91 -11.59
CA GLN A 561 -7.12 -18.93 -12.17
C GLN A 561 -7.14 -19.66 -13.53
N LEU A 562 -6.15 -19.42 -14.40
CA LEU A 562 -5.97 -20.13 -15.66
C LEU A 562 -5.77 -21.63 -15.46
N TYR A 563 -4.87 -22.07 -14.58
CA TYR A 563 -4.64 -23.50 -14.32
C TYR A 563 -5.91 -24.21 -13.82
N ARG A 564 -6.65 -23.58 -12.89
CA ARG A 564 -7.92 -24.12 -12.36
C ARG A 564 -8.95 -24.30 -13.48
N LYS A 565 -9.16 -23.27 -14.31
CA LYS A 565 -10.15 -23.33 -15.39
C LYS A 565 -9.71 -24.23 -16.55
N ALA A 566 -8.44 -24.20 -16.95
CA ALA A 566 -7.89 -25.07 -18.00
C ALA A 566 -8.04 -26.55 -17.63
N ARG A 567 -7.77 -26.92 -16.37
CA ARG A 567 -7.99 -28.27 -15.85
C ARG A 567 -9.44 -28.74 -16.04
N THR A 568 -10.43 -27.89 -15.76
CA THR A 568 -11.86 -28.24 -15.97
C THR A 568 -12.25 -28.40 -17.44
N LEU A 569 -11.48 -27.82 -18.37
CA LEU A 569 -11.72 -27.85 -19.82
C LEU A 569 -10.80 -28.82 -20.57
N GLY A 570 -9.98 -29.62 -19.87
CA GLY A 570 -9.00 -30.52 -20.50
C GLY A 570 -7.87 -29.81 -21.26
N LEU A 571 -7.68 -28.51 -21.00
CA LEU A 571 -6.66 -27.68 -21.61
C LEU A 571 -5.34 -27.72 -20.82
N LEU A 572 -4.23 -27.45 -21.51
CA LEU A 572 -2.88 -27.37 -20.95
C LEU A 572 -2.19 -26.06 -21.35
N LEU A 573 -1.51 -25.41 -20.41
CA LEU A 573 -0.72 -24.22 -20.67
C LEU A 573 0.71 -24.58 -21.14
N PRO A 574 1.16 -24.22 -22.35
CA PRO A 574 2.57 -24.36 -22.74
C PRO A 574 3.43 -23.38 -21.96
N VAL A 575 4.66 -23.78 -21.64
CA VAL A 575 5.64 -22.91 -20.98
C VAL A 575 6.45 -22.20 -22.06
N ALA A 576 6.02 -20.99 -22.43
CA ALA A 576 6.55 -20.25 -23.56
C ALA A 576 8.09 -20.16 -23.58
N SER A 577 8.71 -20.85 -24.54
CA SER A 577 10.14 -20.75 -24.87
C SER A 577 10.47 -19.49 -25.66
N ARG A 578 9.45 -18.84 -26.23
CA ARG A 578 9.56 -17.68 -27.10
C ARG A 578 9.83 -16.43 -26.28
N LYS A 579 11.10 -16.00 -26.22
CA LYS A 579 11.44 -14.60 -25.91
C LYS A 579 10.71 -13.72 -26.94
N VAL A 580 9.76 -12.90 -26.49
CA VAL A 580 9.27 -11.78 -27.30
C VAL A 580 10.45 -10.84 -27.50
N THR A 581 10.73 -10.45 -28.74
CA THR A 581 11.87 -9.57 -29.05
C THR A 581 11.71 -8.24 -28.32
N GLU A 582 12.73 -7.79 -27.59
CA GLU A 582 12.68 -6.53 -26.82
C GLU A 582 12.63 -5.32 -27.78
N GLY A 583 11.42 -4.95 -28.20
CA GLY A 583 11.19 -3.85 -29.14
C GLY A 583 9.75 -3.71 -29.62
N GLU A 584 9.00 -4.81 -29.78
CA GLU A 584 7.65 -4.84 -30.38
C GLU A 584 6.56 -4.26 -29.45
N LYS A 585 6.56 -2.93 -29.29
CA LYS A 585 5.49 -2.18 -28.61
C LYS A 585 4.24 -2.17 -29.50
N PHE A 586 3.08 -2.52 -28.94
CA PHE A 586 1.79 -2.36 -29.60
C PHE A 586 1.15 -1.01 -29.25
N GLU A 587 0.18 -0.58 -30.07
CA GLU A 587 -0.53 0.68 -29.88
C GLU A 587 -1.47 0.65 -28.66
N GLY A 588 -1.43 1.69 -27.83
CA GLY A 588 -2.20 1.80 -26.60
C GLY A 588 -3.64 2.31 -26.80
N ALA A 589 -4.18 2.93 -25.76
CA ALA A 589 -5.48 3.61 -25.82
C ALA A 589 -5.37 5.02 -26.43
N THR A 590 -6.44 5.48 -27.07
CA THR A 590 -6.62 6.87 -27.49
C THR A 590 -6.98 7.76 -26.30
N VAL A 591 -6.51 9.01 -26.33
CA VAL A 591 -6.99 10.10 -25.49
C VAL A 591 -7.41 11.22 -26.43
N ILE A 592 -8.70 11.54 -26.44
CA ILE A 592 -9.30 12.59 -27.28
C ILE A 592 -8.64 13.93 -26.92
N GLU A 593 -8.40 14.78 -27.92
CA GLU A 593 -7.85 16.12 -27.66
C GLU A 593 -8.80 16.96 -26.80
N PRO A 594 -8.33 17.53 -25.68
CA PRO A 594 -9.18 18.31 -24.79
C PRO A 594 -9.52 19.66 -25.42
N VAL A 595 -10.81 19.97 -25.50
CA VAL A 595 -11.30 21.34 -25.70
C VAL A 595 -11.05 22.09 -24.38
N LYS A 596 -9.83 22.61 -24.21
CA LYS A 596 -9.40 23.32 -23.01
C LYS A 596 -10.34 24.48 -22.70
N GLY A 597 -10.65 24.69 -21.42
CA GLY A 597 -11.50 25.80 -21.00
C GLY A 597 -11.97 25.67 -19.56
N TYR A 598 -12.47 26.79 -19.04
CA TYR A 598 -13.26 26.86 -17.81
C TYR A 598 -14.76 26.80 -18.15
N TYR A 599 -15.38 25.68 -17.83
CA TYR A 599 -16.81 25.41 -18.02
C TYR A 599 -17.54 25.75 -16.72
N LYS A 600 -17.80 27.04 -16.51
CA LYS A 600 -18.47 27.57 -15.33
C LYS A 600 -19.94 27.19 -15.28
N ASP A 601 -20.69 27.59 -16.30
CA ASP A 601 -22.15 27.66 -16.24
C ASP A 601 -22.84 26.39 -16.80
N HIS A 602 -22.16 25.64 -17.68
CA HIS A 602 -22.67 24.39 -18.25
C HIS A 602 -22.12 23.16 -17.51
N PRO A 603 -22.97 22.28 -16.92
CA PRO A 603 -22.55 20.99 -16.40
C PRO A 603 -22.01 20.05 -17.50
N ILE A 604 -20.96 19.30 -17.16
CA ILE A 604 -20.33 18.32 -18.05
C ILE A 604 -20.67 16.91 -17.58
N ALA A 605 -21.46 16.18 -18.35
CA ALA A 605 -21.79 14.78 -18.07
C ALA A 605 -20.59 13.87 -18.40
N THR A 606 -20.26 12.94 -17.51
CA THR A 606 -19.22 11.92 -17.73
C THR A 606 -19.85 10.54 -17.85
N LEU A 607 -19.60 9.88 -18.98
CA LEU A 607 -20.02 8.49 -19.22
C LEU A 607 -18.77 7.59 -19.26
N ASP A 608 -18.82 6.42 -18.62
CA ASP A 608 -17.70 5.49 -18.48
C ASP A 608 -18.07 4.06 -18.90
N PHE A 609 -17.14 3.34 -19.55
CA PHE A 609 -17.37 1.98 -20.02
C PHE A 609 -17.17 0.95 -18.90
N ALA A 610 -18.28 0.34 -18.45
CA ALA A 610 -18.29 -0.62 -17.35
C ALA A 610 -17.36 -1.82 -17.60
N SER A 611 -16.16 -1.77 -17.01
CA SER A 611 -15.08 -2.75 -17.19
C SER A 611 -14.68 -2.96 -18.67
N LEU A 612 -14.47 -1.87 -19.42
CA LEU A 612 -14.12 -1.82 -20.85
C LEU A 612 -13.35 -3.05 -21.39
N TYR A 613 -12.10 -3.26 -20.97
CA TYR A 613 -11.25 -4.33 -21.55
C TYR A 613 -11.77 -5.75 -21.28
N PRO A 614 -12.17 -6.13 -20.04
CA PRO A 614 -12.95 -7.34 -19.81
C PRO A 614 -14.17 -7.49 -20.74
N SER A 615 -14.96 -6.42 -20.91
CA SER A 615 -16.18 -6.44 -21.71
C SER A 615 -15.90 -6.65 -23.20
N ILE A 616 -14.88 -6.00 -23.77
CA ILE A 616 -14.38 -6.26 -25.13
C ILE A 616 -13.91 -7.71 -25.29
N MET A 617 -13.16 -8.24 -24.33
CA MET A 617 -12.65 -9.61 -24.38
C MET A 617 -13.76 -10.65 -24.39
N MET A 618 -14.84 -10.43 -23.63
CA MET A 618 -16.04 -11.29 -23.67
C MET A 618 -16.82 -11.13 -24.97
N ALA A 619 -17.22 -9.89 -25.33
CA ALA A 619 -18.08 -9.60 -26.48
C ALA A 619 -17.52 -10.06 -27.83
N HIS A 620 -16.18 -9.99 -28.01
CA HIS A 620 -15.51 -10.42 -29.23
C HIS A 620 -14.78 -11.78 -29.08
N ASN A 621 -15.10 -12.56 -28.02
CA ASN A 621 -14.57 -13.90 -27.75
C ASN A 621 -13.02 -14.00 -27.80
N LEU A 622 -12.32 -12.95 -27.31
CA LEU A 622 -10.87 -12.80 -27.48
C LEU A 622 -10.09 -13.65 -26.49
N CYS A 623 -9.42 -14.70 -26.99
CA CYS A 623 -8.78 -15.69 -26.16
C CYS A 623 -7.61 -16.39 -26.87
N TYR A 624 -6.66 -16.90 -26.08
CA TYR A 624 -5.61 -17.80 -26.57
C TYR A 624 -6.18 -18.98 -27.37
N SER A 625 -7.28 -19.59 -26.90
CA SER A 625 -7.88 -20.78 -27.50
C SER A 625 -8.83 -20.47 -28.68
N THR A 626 -9.07 -19.20 -28.98
CA THR A 626 -9.94 -18.77 -30.10
C THR A 626 -9.15 -18.12 -31.24
N LEU A 627 -7.93 -17.66 -30.97
CA LEU A 627 -7.00 -17.11 -31.95
C LEU A 627 -6.64 -18.13 -33.05
N VAL A 628 -6.91 -17.80 -34.31
CA VAL A 628 -6.64 -18.66 -35.47
C VAL A 628 -5.29 -18.26 -36.08
N ARG A 629 -4.42 -19.24 -36.35
CA ARG A 629 -3.16 -19.01 -37.08
C ARG A 629 -3.47 -18.63 -38.53
N ARG A 630 -2.72 -17.68 -39.11
CA ARG A 630 -2.94 -17.19 -40.49
C ARG A 630 -3.06 -18.31 -41.54
N GLN A 631 -2.20 -19.32 -41.46
CA GLN A 631 -2.20 -20.51 -42.34
C GLN A 631 -3.44 -21.42 -42.20
N ASP A 632 -4.17 -21.31 -41.08
CA ASP A 632 -5.28 -22.18 -40.73
C ASP A 632 -6.64 -21.50 -40.97
N ILE A 633 -6.69 -20.20 -41.30
CA ILE A 633 -7.94 -19.46 -41.59
C ILE A 633 -8.72 -20.11 -42.75
N GLN A 634 -8.02 -20.58 -43.78
CA GLN A 634 -8.61 -21.25 -44.96
C GLN A 634 -9.34 -22.58 -44.65
N LYS A 635 -9.32 -23.03 -43.39
CA LYS A 635 -9.99 -24.25 -42.91
C LYS A 635 -11.28 -23.95 -42.13
N LEU A 636 -11.67 -22.68 -42.05
CA LEU A 636 -12.92 -22.20 -41.44
C LEU A 636 -13.79 -21.55 -42.51
N ASP A 637 -15.10 -21.70 -42.35
CA ASP A 637 -16.07 -20.90 -43.10
C ASP A 637 -16.13 -19.46 -42.53
N GLU A 638 -16.42 -18.46 -43.37
CA GLU A 638 -16.45 -17.05 -42.92
C GLU A 638 -17.57 -16.76 -41.90
N SER A 639 -18.61 -17.60 -41.81
CA SER A 639 -19.59 -17.53 -40.73
C SER A 639 -19.01 -17.89 -39.35
N GLN A 640 -17.93 -18.66 -39.28
CA GLN A 640 -17.40 -19.23 -38.02
C GLN A 640 -16.41 -18.32 -37.28
N TYR A 641 -15.91 -17.26 -37.92
CA TYR A 641 -14.85 -16.40 -37.37
C TYR A 641 -15.09 -14.90 -37.58
N ALA A 642 -14.32 -14.07 -36.86
CA ALA A 642 -14.28 -12.62 -37.02
C ALA A 642 -12.85 -12.14 -37.29
N LYS A 643 -12.71 -11.14 -38.16
CA LYS A 643 -11.45 -10.43 -38.44
C LYS A 643 -11.43 -9.19 -37.54
N SER A 644 -10.40 -9.03 -36.70
CA SER A 644 -10.28 -7.88 -35.80
C SER A 644 -9.75 -6.63 -36.53
N PRO A 645 -9.84 -5.43 -35.92
CA PRO A 645 -9.25 -4.21 -36.48
C PRO A 645 -7.73 -4.28 -36.70
N THR A 646 -7.02 -5.20 -36.03
CA THR A 646 -5.59 -5.45 -36.21
C THR A 646 -5.28 -6.56 -37.23
N GLY A 647 -6.30 -7.11 -37.88
CA GLY A 647 -6.15 -8.24 -38.82
C GLY A 647 -5.87 -9.59 -38.15
N ALA A 648 -5.99 -9.70 -36.83
CA ALA A 648 -6.00 -10.98 -36.13
C ALA A 648 -7.37 -11.66 -36.34
N VAL A 649 -7.40 -12.99 -36.32
CA VAL A 649 -8.63 -13.77 -36.54
C VAL A 649 -8.97 -14.58 -35.30
N PHE A 650 -10.22 -14.50 -34.87
CA PHE A 650 -10.75 -15.26 -33.72
C PHE A 650 -12.03 -16.00 -34.13
N VAL A 651 -12.20 -17.24 -33.70
CA VAL A 651 -13.49 -17.96 -33.87
C VAL A 651 -14.58 -17.31 -33.02
N LYS A 652 -15.83 -17.34 -33.50
CA LYS A 652 -16.98 -16.79 -32.76
C LYS A 652 -17.39 -17.71 -31.60
N SER A 653 -18.15 -17.15 -30.66
CA SER A 653 -18.64 -17.83 -29.46
C SER A 653 -19.46 -19.09 -29.75
N GLU A 654 -20.17 -19.11 -30.88
CA GLU A 654 -21.05 -20.20 -31.32
C GLU A 654 -20.23 -21.38 -31.88
N THR A 655 -19.00 -21.13 -32.33
CA THR A 655 -18.05 -22.16 -32.80
C THR A 655 -17.23 -22.72 -31.64
N HIS A 656 -16.68 -21.85 -30.78
CA HIS A 656 -15.92 -22.26 -29.58
C HIS A 656 -15.75 -21.08 -28.62
N LYS A 657 -16.28 -21.21 -27.39
CA LYS A 657 -16.17 -20.16 -26.36
C LYS A 657 -14.79 -20.18 -25.68
N GLY A 658 -14.11 -19.04 -25.65
CA GLY A 658 -12.77 -18.91 -25.08
C GLY A 658 -12.72 -19.02 -23.55
N ILE A 659 -11.62 -19.58 -23.04
CA ILE A 659 -11.36 -19.66 -21.59
C ILE A 659 -11.19 -18.29 -20.91
N LEU A 660 -10.68 -17.27 -21.61
CA LEU A 660 -10.59 -15.91 -21.05
C LEU A 660 -11.97 -15.26 -20.85
N PRO A 661 -12.88 -15.25 -21.86
CA PRO A 661 -14.29 -14.92 -21.64
C PRO A 661 -14.92 -15.63 -20.45
N LEU A 662 -14.78 -16.96 -20.33
CA LEU A 662 -15.35 -17.74 -19.23
C LEU A 662 -14.84 -17.29 -17.84
N ILE A 663 -13.53 -17.05 -17.70
CA ILE A 663 -12.96 -16.55 -16.43
C ILE A 663 -13.48 -15.15 -16.11
N LEU A 664 -13.61 -14.28 -17.11
CA LEU A 664 -14.11 -12.91 -16.93
C LEU A 664 -15.59 -12.88 -16.55
N GLU A 665 -16.41 -13.74 -17.16
CA GLU A 665 -17.81 -13.94 -16.79
C GLU A 665 -17.95 -14.40 -15.34
N GLU A 666 -17.16 -15.40 -14.92
CA GLU A 666 -17.16 -15.92 -13.55
C GLU A 666 -16.73 -14.84 -12.53
N LEU A 667 -15.64 -14.10 -12.81
CA LEU A 667 -15.16 -13.02 -11.94
C LEU A 667 -16.16 -11.87 -11.83
N LEU A 668 -16.82 -11.48 -12.93
CA LEU A 668 -17.78 -10.37 -12.94
C LEU A 668 -19.14 -10.77 -12.36
N ALA A 669 -19.61 -12.01 -12.57
CA ALA A 669 -20.79 -12.55 -11.92
C ALA A 669 -20.59 -12.67 -10.40
N ALA A 670 -19.44 -13.21 -9.96
CA ALA A 670 -19.07 -13.23 -8.55
C ALA A 670 -18.98 -11.82 -7.97
N ARG A 671 -18.45 -10.84 -8.72
CA ARG A 671 -18.37 -9.44 -8.27
C ARG A 671 -19.76 -8.80 -8.14
N LYS A 672 -20.67 -9.09 -9.07
CA LYS A 672 -22.07 -8.64 -9.02
C LYS A 672 -22.78 -9.23 -7.79
N ASN A 673 -22.53 -10.50 -7.46
CA ASN A 673 -23.09 -11.13 -6.26
C ASN A 673 -22.48 -10.55 -4.97
N ALA A 674 -21.15 -10.37 -4.90
CA ALA A 674 -20.48 -9.74 -3.77
C ALA A 674 -21.03 -8.33 -3.51
N LYS A 675 -21.17 -7.48 -4.55
CA LYS A 675 -21.80 -6.15 -4.42
C LYS A 675 -23.29 -6.20 -4.06
N LYS A 676 -24.01 -7.29 -4.32
CA LYS A 676 -25.40 -7.48 -3.86
C LYS A 676 -25.42 -7.78 -2.36
N LEU A 677 -24.64 -8.77 -1.91
CA LEU A 677 -24.55 -9.15 -0.50
C LEU A 677 -24.04 -8.00 0.37
N MET A 678 -23.00 -7.29 -0.07
CA MET A 678 -22.48 -6.07 0.54
C MET A 678 -23.55 -4.98 0.78
N LYS A 679 -24.55 -4.86 -0.11
CA LYS A 679 -25.67 -3.91 0.03
C LYS A 679 -26.80 -4.40 0.94
N GLN A 680 -26.81 -5.68 1.31
CA GLN A 680 -27.84 -6.30 2.15
C GLN A 680 -27.32 -6.59 3.57
N GLU A 681 -26.00 -6.67 3.73
CA GLU A 681 -25.34 -6.92 5.00
C GLU A 681 -25.40 -5.69 5.93
N LYS A 682 -25.58 -5.96 7.23
CA LYS A 682 -25.61 -4.96 8.29
C LYS A 682 -24.44 -5.11 9.28
N ASP A 683 -23.86 -6.31 9.39
CA ASP A 683 -22.67 -6.52 10.22
C ASP A 683 -21.44 -5.82 9.58
N PRO A 684 -20.77 -4.88 10.27
CA PRO A 684 -19.65 -4.14 9.71
C PRO A 684 -18.48 -5.03 9.28
N PHE A 685 -18.25 -6.17 9.95
CA PHE A 685 -17.18 -7.09 9.61
C PHE A 685 -17.48 -7.84 8.30
N LYS A 686 -18.66 -8.46 8.17
CA LYS A 686 -19.11 -9.12 6.93
C LYS A 686 -19.27 -8.13 5.77
N TYR A 687 -19.72 -6.91 6.03
CA TYR A 687 -19.73 -5.85 5.02
C TYR A 687 -18.32 -5.64 4.42
N ALA A 688 -17.31 -5.51 5.28
CA ALA A 688 -15.91 -5.35 4.86
C ALA A 688 -15.35 -6.60 4.16
N VAL A 689 -15.76 -7.81 4.55
CA VAL A 689 -15.46 -9.05 3.81
C VAL A 689 -16.03 -8.98 2.39
N TYR A 690 -17.28 -8.56 2.21
CA TYR A 690 -17.88 -8.46 0.88
C TYR A 690 -17.27 -7.35 0.02
N ASP A 691 -16.87 -6.20 0.59
CA ASP A 691 -16.15 -5.16 -0.17
C ASP A 691 -14.74 -5.63 -0.56
N GLY A 692 -13.96 -6.20 0.37
CA GLY A 692 -12.67 -6.81 0.07
C GLY A 692 -12.75 -7.84 -1.05
N ARG A 693 -13.82 -8.66 -1.06
CA ARG A 693 -14.11 -9.61 -2.14
C ARG A 693 -14.42 -8.91 -3.47
N GLN A 694 -15.27 -7.87 -3.51
CA GLN A 694 -15.58 -7.18 -4.78
C GLN A 694 -14.39 -6.39 -5.33
N LEU A 695 -13.53 -5.85 -4.46
CA LEU A 695 -12.25 -5.23 -4.82
C LEU A 695 -11.27 -6.27 -5.38
N ALA A 696 -11.10 -7.41 -4.72
CA ALA A 696 -10.26 -8.51 -5.21
C ALA A 696 -10.70 -9.03 -6.58
N LEU A 697 -12.02 -9.17 -6.80
CA LEU A 697 -12.60 -9.56 -8.08
C LEU A 697 -12.39 -8.49 -9.17
N LYS A 698 -12.54 -7.19 -8.84
CA LYS A 698 -12.23 -6.06 -9.75
C LYS A 698 -10.76 -6.09 -10.19
N ILE A 699 -9.84 -6.23 -9.24
CA ILE A 699 -8.39 -6.27 -9.49
C ILE A 699 -8.01 -7.50 -10.33
N SER A 700 -8.63 -8.65 -10.06
CA SER A 700 -8.40 -9.89 -10.82
C SER A 700 -8.84 -9.74 -12.27
N ALA A 701 -10.09 -9.32 -12.53
CA ALA A 701 -10.62 -9.15 -13.87
C ALA A 701 -9.79 -8.17 -14.72
N ASN A 702 -9.44 -7.01 -14.15
CA ASN A 702 -8.58 -6.02 -14.84
C ASN A 702 -7.15 -6.55 -15.10
N SER A 703 -6.67 -7.50 -14.28
CA SER A 703 -5.34 -8.10 -14.46
C SER A 703 -5.27 -9.11 -15.62
N VAL A 704 -6.41 -9.67 -16.07
CA VAL A 704 -6.43 -10.66 -17.18
C VAL A 704 -5.93 -10.04 -18.48
N TYR A 705 -6.42 -8.84 -18.85
CA TYR A 705 -5.90 -8.09 -20.01
C TYR A 705 -4.42 -7.74 -19.85
N GLY A 706 -4.02 -7.23 -18.68
CA GLY A 706 -2.63 -6.85 -18.41
C GLY A 706 -1.66 -8.04 -18.46
N PHE A 707 -2.15 -9.26 -18.23
CA PHE A 707 -1.39 -10.50 -18.34
C PHE A 707 -1.10 -10.88 -19.81
N THR A 708 -2.05 -10.74 -20.73
CA THR A 708 -1.82 -11.05 -22.15
C THR A 708 -0.77 -10.12 -22.78
N GLY A 709 -0.74 -8.84 -22.37
CA GLY A 709 0.16 -7.82 -22.91
C GLY A 709 1.57 -7.81 -22.30
N ALA A 710 1.85 -8.67 -21.33
CA ALA A 710 3.13 -8.68 -20.62
C ALA A 710 4.24 -9.38 -21.43
N GLN A 711 4.88 -8.65 -22.35
CA GLN A 711 6.04 -9.10 -23.16
C GLN A 711 7.06 -9.93 -22.36
N VAL A 712 7.36 -9.49 -21.13
CA VAL A 712 8.08 -10.27 -20.12
C VAL A 712 7.05 -10.84 -19.13
N GLY A 713 6.60 -12.07 -19.40
CA GLY A 713 5.53 -12.72 -18.66
C GLY A 713 5.43 -14.21 -18.97
N GLN A 714 4.53 -14.91 -18.29
CA GLN A 714 4.45 -16.38 -18.37
C GLN A 714 3.75 -16.91 -19.63
N LEU A 715 2.83 -16.12 -20.22
CA LEU A 715 2.10 -16.49 -21.44
C LEU A 715 1.69 -15.25 -22.27
N PRO A 716 2.64 -14.50 -22.85
CA PRO A 716 2.34 -13.32 -23.66
C PRO A 716 1.57 -13.65 -24.95
N CYS A 717 0.63 -12.79 -25.32
CA CYS A 717 -0.04 -12.78 -26.63
C CYS A 717 -0.44 -11.33 -26.97
N LEU A 718 0.39 -10.69 -27.80
CA LEU A 718 0.22 -9.28 -28.17
C LEU A 718 -0.95 -9.10 -29.15
N GLU A 719 -1.33 -10.15 -29.88
CA GLU A 719 -2.45 -10.20 -30.81
C GLU A 719 -3.79 -9.97 -30.10
N ILE A 720 -3.97 -10.53 -28.89
CA ILE A 720 -5.15 -10.26 -28.04
C ILE A 720 -5.10 -8.82 -27.54
N SER A 721 -3.96 -8.41 -26.98
CA SER A 721 -3.82 -7.12 -26.29
C SER A 721 -3.99 -5.91 -27.23
N SER A 722 -3.40 -6.00 -28.43
CA SER A 722 -3.56 -4.99 -29.49
C SER A 722 -4.96 -4.98 -30.11
N THR A 723 -5.62 -6.15 -30.21
CA THR A 723 -7.03 -6.22 -30.61
C THR A 723 -7.94 -5.53 -29.58
N VAL A 724 -7.69 -5.75 -28.29
CA VAL A 724 -8.45 -5.12 -27.20
C VAL A 724 -8.28 -3.60 -27.20
N THR A 725 -7.06 -3.07 -27.37
CA THR A 725 -6.88 -1.61 -27.47
C THR A 725 -7.49 -1.04 -28.75
N ALA A 726 -7.39 -1.74 -29.88
CA ALA A 726 -7.95 -1.25 -31.15
C ALA A 726 -9.49 -1.17 -31.13
N TYR A 727 -10.18 -2.16 -30.55
CA TYR A 727 -11.62 -2.04 -30.30
C TYR A 727 -11.92 -0.88 -29.32
N GLY A 728 -11.12 -0.69 -28.27
CA GLY A 728 -11.26 0.45 -27.37
C GLY A 728 -11.16 1.81 -28.08
N ARG A 729 -10.22 1.97 -29.03
CA ARG A 729 -10.09 3.18 -29.87
C ARG A 729 -11.34 3.39 -30.73
N GLN A 730 -11.79 2.35 -31.44
CA GLN A 730 -13.02 2.43 -32.25
C GLN A 730 -14.28 2.72 -31.43
N MET A 731 -14.39 2.16 -30.22
CA MET A 731 -15.55 2.37 -29.35
C MET A 731 -15.63 3.80 -28.83
N ILE A 732 -14.54 4.40 -28.35
CA ILE A 732 -14.57 5.78 -27.85
C ILE A 732 -14.81 6.79 -28.99
N GLU A 733 -14.27 6.53 -30.18
CA GLU A 733 -14.53 7.33 -31.39
C GLU A 733 -15.98 7.19 -31.88
N SER A 734 -16.54 5.97 -31.85
CA SER A 734 -17.96 5.73 -32.17
C SER A 734 -18.90 6.39 -31.16
N THR A 735 -18.63 6.26 -29.87
CA THR A 735 -19.39 6.95 -28.80
C THR A 735 -19.39 8.45 -29.03
N LYS A 736 -18.24 9.04 -29.35
CA LYS A 736 -18.15 10.47 -29.68
C LYS A 736 -19.04 10.85 -30.87
N LEU A 737 -18.90 10.13 -31.99
CA LEU A 737 -19.69 10.41 -33.20
C LEU A 737 -21.19 10.27 -32.96
N GLN A 738 -21.63 9.24 -32.24
CA GLN A 738 -23.04 9.02 -31.91
C GLN A 738 -23.62 10.15 -31.05
N VAL A 739 -22.88 10.60 -30.02
CA VAL A 739 -23.30 11.72 -29.17
C VAL A 739 -23.43 13.02 -29.98
N GLU A 740 -22.38 13.41 -30.70
CA GLU A 740 -22.34 14.67 -31.47
C GLU A 740 -23.28 14.67 -32.69
N THR A 741 -23.70 13.49 -33.18
CA THR A 741 -24.71 13.39 -34.27
C THR A 741 -26.14 13.38 -33.72
N ARG A 742 -26.41 12.64 -32.62
CA ARG A 742 -27.77 12.46 -32.08
C ARG A 742 -28.26 13.71 -31.35
N TYR A 743 -27.47 14.21 -30.41
CA TYR A 743 -27.91 15.27 -29.49
C TYR A 743 -27.69 16.64 -30.13
N THR A 744 -28.54 16.97 -31.11
CA THR A 744 -28.46 18.20 -31.92
C THR A 744 -29.82 18.88 -32.07
N ARG A 745 -29.78 20.17 -32.40
CA ARG A 745 -30.96 21.00 -32.70
C ARG A 745 -31.74 20.50 -33.91
N ALA A 746 -31.04 19.91 -34.89
CA ALA A 746 -31.65 19.27 -36.05
C ALA A 746 -32.54 18.06 -35.66
N ASN A 747 -32.22 17.39 -34.55
CA ASN A 747 -32.96 16.23 -34.02
C ASN A 747 -33.94 16.60 -32.89
N GLY A 748 -34.13 17.90 -32.60
CA GLY A 748 -35.12 18.37 -31.62
C GLY A 748 -34.61 18.56 -30.18
N TYR A 749 -33.30 18.53 -29.94
CA TYR A 749 -32.71 18.89 -28.63
C TYR A 749 -32.40 20.41 -28.55
N ASP A 750 -32.37 20.98 -27.34
CA ASP A 750 -32.21 22.44 -27.14
C ASP A 750 -30.87 23.02 -27.64
N PHE A 751 -29.84 22.17 -27.72
CA PHE A 751 -28.46 22.53 -28.06
C PHE A 751 -27.77 21.40 -28.84
N ASP A 752 -26.68 21.73 -29.51
CA ASP A 752 -25.78 20.76 -30.13
C ASP A 752 -24.72 20.32 -29.11
N ALA A 753 -24.70 19.03 -28.79
CA ALA A 753 -23.80 18.45 -27.80
C ALA A 753 -22.38 18.27 -28.35
N GLN A 754 -21.39 18.44 -27.48
CA GLN A 754 -19.97 18.35 -27.83
C GLN A 754 -19.21 17.43 -26.85
N VAL A 755 -18.42 16.50 -27.36
CA VAL A 755 -17.48 15.71 -26.55
C VAL A 755 -16.19 16.50 -26.40
N ILE A 756 -16.08 17.21 -25.27
CA ILE A 756 -14.98 18.12 -24.95
C ILE A 756 -13.72 17.39 -24.49
N TYR A 757 -13.83 16.16 -24.01
CA TYR A 757 -12.70 15.31 -23.63
C TYR A 757 -13.10 13.82 -23.61
N GLY A 758 -12.09 12.95 -23.63
CA GLY A 758 -12.25 11.53 -23.37
C GLY A 758 -10.89 10.86 -23.15
N ASP A 759 -10.83 9.92 -22.21
CA ASP A 759 -9.60 9.23 -21.82
C ASP A 759 -9.88 7.74 -21.68
N THR A 760 -9.43 6.95 -22.66
CA THR A 760 -9.47 5.47 -22.68
C THR A 760 -10.86 4.85 -22.62
N ASP A 761 -11.53 4.94 -21.47
CA ASP A 761 -12.80 4.33 -21.10
C ASP A 761 -13.92 5.35 -20.84
N SER A 762 -13.57 6.62 -20.62
CA SER A 762 -14.52 7.69 -20.28
C SER A 762 -14.63 8.77 -21.36
N VAL A 763 -15.85 9.30 -21.57
CA VAL A 763 -16.15 10.48 -22.40
C VAL A 763 -16.82 11.58 -21.58
N MET A 764 -16.53 12.84 -21.90
CA MET A 764 -17.04 14.02 -21.20
C MET A 764 -17.78 14.94 -22.16
N ILE A 765 -19.06 15.14 -21.90
CA ILE A 765 -20.05 15.71 -22.82
C ILE A 765 -20.57 17.04 -22.27
N LYS A 766 -20.45 18.10 -23.08
CA LYS A 766 -21.19 19.36 -22.89
C LYS A 766 -22.51 19.23 -23.64
N PHE A 767 -23.64 19.12 -22.92
CA PHE A 767 -25.00 19.14 -23.51
C PHE A 767 -25.59 20.55 -23.72
N GLY A 768 -24.82 21.61 -23.45
CA GLY A 768 -25.24 23.00 -23.67
C GLY A 768 -26.22 23.58 -22.63
N THR A 769 -27.02 22.75 -21.97
CA THR A 769 -27.86 23.17 -20.84
C THR A 769 -27.04 23.70 -19.66
N GLU A 770 -27.65 24.55 -18.85
CA GLU A 770 -27.12 25.04 -17.56
C GLU A 770 -27.69 24.24 -16.37
N SER A 771 -28.78 23.48 -16.59
CA SER A 771 -29.42 22.68 -15.53
C SER A 771 -28.65 21.38 -15.27
N LEU A 772 -28.12 21.25 -14.05
CA LEU A 772 -27.46 20.01 -13.58
C LEU A 772 -28.40 18.80 -13.69
N ALA A 773 -29.67 18.95 -13.32
CA ALA A 773 -30.65 17.88 -13.43
C ALA A 773 -30.86 17.44 -14.89
N LYS A 774 -30.97 18.38 -15.84
CA LYS A 774 -31.14 18.04 -17.26
C LYS A 774 -29.87 17.46 -17.88
N ALA A 775 -28.70 17.89 -17.44
CA ALA A 775 -27.43 17.30 -17.86
C ALA A 775 -27.24 15.85 -17.35
N MET A 776 -27.73 15.53 -16.14
CA MET A 776 -27.78 14.16 -15.63
C MET A 776 -28.79 13.29 -16.41
N GLU A 777 -29.98 13.81 -16.68
CA GLU A 777 -31.02 13.14 -17.48
C GLU A 777 -30.52 12.79 -18.89
N LEU A 778 -29.98 13.77 -19.63
CA LEU A 778 -29.38 13.57 -20.95
C LEU A 778 -28.14 12.67 -20.91
N GLY A 779 -27.37 12.71 -19.81
CA GLY A 779 -26.25 11.80 -19.58
C GLY A 779 -26.70 10.34 -19.48
N GLN A 780 -27.80 10.08 -18.77
CA GLN A 780 -28.40 8.75 -18.67
C GLN A 780 -29.01 8.30 -20.02
N GLU A 781 -29.75 9.17 -20.71
CA GLU A 781 -30.27 8.88 -22.07
C GLU A 781 -29.14 8.51 -23.04
N ALA A 782 -28.05 9.29 -23.04
CA ALA A 782 -26.90 9.03 -23.89
C ALA A 782 -26.16 7.73 -23.54
N ALA A 783 -26.04 7.39 -22.24
CA ALA A 783 -25.46 6.12 -21.81
C ALA A 783 -26.31 4.91 -22.30
N ASP A 784 -27.63 4.97 -22.13
CA ASP A 784 -28.54 3.90 -22.50
C ASP A 784 -28.71 3.76 -24.02
N GLU A 785 -28.78 4.85 -24.78
CA GLU A 785 -28.88 4.81 -26.25
C GLU A 785 -27.57 4.34 -26.90
N VAL A 786 -26.42 4.90 -26.53
CA VAL A 786 -25.13 4.49 -27.11
C VAL A 786 -24.81 3.03 -26.76
N THR A 787 -25.23 2.55 -25.58
CA THR A 787 -25.09 1.13 -25.21
C THR A 787 -25.76 0.19 -26.22
N LYS A 788 -26.90 0.56 -26.82
CA LYS A 788 -27.61 -0.28 -27.82
C LYS A 788 -26.82 -0.49 -29.12
N SER A 789 -25.81 0.34 -29.39
CA SER A 789 -24.93 0.20 -30.57
C SER A 789 -23.85 -0.88 -30.40
N PHE A 790 -23.62 -1.36 -29.16
CA PHE A 790 -22.51 -2.27 -28.84
C PHE A 790 -22.97 -3.70 -28.54
N ILE A 791 -22.04 -4.65 -28.69
CA ILE A 791 -22.28 -6.06 -28.43
C ILE A 791 -22.22 -6.31 -26.91
N SER A 792 -23.31 -6.83 -26.34
CA SER A 792 -23.36 -7.27 -24.94
C SER A 792 -22.20 -8.23 -24.60
N PRO A 793 -21.50 -8.08 -23.45
CA PRO A 793 -21.88 -7.27 -22.29
C PRO A 793 -21.25 -5.86 -22.26
N ILE A 794 -20.77 -5.31 -23.38
CA ILE A 794 -20.33 -3.92 -23.44
C ILE A 794 -21.52 -3.01 -23.11
N LYS A 795 -21.30 -2.08 -22.19
CA LYS A 795 -22.22 -0.99 -21.88
C LYS A 795 -21.49 0.25 -21.37
N LEU A 796 -22.10 1.40 -21.61
CA LEU A 796 -21.71 2.70 -21.11
C LEU A 796 -22.61 3.03 -19.91
N GLU A 797 -22.05 3.55 -18.81
CA GLU A 797 -22.80 3.99 -17.62
C GLU A 797 -22.62 5.50 -17.43
N PHE A 798 -23.69 6.22 -17.09
CA PHE A 798 -23.55 7.57 -16.54
C PHE A 798 -22.92 7.48 -15.15
N GLU A 799 -21.77 8.14 -14.94
CA GLU A 799 -21.04 8.07 -13.67
C GLU A 799 -21.32 9.27 -12.76
N LYS A 800 -21.35 10.48 -13.34
CA LYS A 800 -21.34 11.77 -12.64
C LYS A 800 -21.47 12.95 -13.61
N CYS A 801 -21.81 14.12 -13.08
CA CYS A 801 -21.55 15.41 -13.72
C CYS A 801 -20.39 16.14 -13.02
N TYR A 802 -19.68 17.00 -13.77
CA TYR A 802 -18.83 18.05 -13.21
C TYR A 802 -19.47 19.42 -13.42
N HIS A 803 -19.61 20.22 -12.35
CA HIS A 803 -20.15 21.58 -12.44
C HIS A 803 -19.72 22.46 -11.24
N PRO A 804 -18.90 23.51 -11.41
CA PRO A 804 -18.17 23.86 -12.63
C PRO A 804 -17.03 22.87 -12.92
N TYR A 805 -16.45 22.95 -14.12
CA TYR A 805 -15.39 22.07 -14.60
C TYR A 805 -14.24 22.87 -15.26
N LEU A 806 -12.99 22.47 -15.02
CA LEU A 806 -11.78 23.14 -15.51
C LEU A 806 -10.85 22.14 -16.20
N LEU A 807 -10.78 22.22 -17.52
CA LEU A 807 -10.02 21.32 -18.37
C LEU A 807 -8.75 22.01 -18.89
N MET A 808 -7.60 21.61 -18.37
CA MET A 808 -6.31 22.28 -18.62
C MET A 808 -5.49 21.58 -19.72
N ASN A 809 -5.41 20.24 -19.67
CA ASN A 809 -4.68 19.42 -20.63
C ASN A 809 -5.07 17.93 -20.53
N LYS A 810 -4.55 17.07 -21.42
CA LYS A 810 -4.71 15.61 -21.31
C LYS A 810 -4.31 15.14 -19.91
N LYS A 811 -5.21 14.39 -19.26
CA LYS A 811 -5.06 13.85 -17.90
C LYS A 811 -4.81 14.93 -16.82
N ARG A 812 -5.18 16.20 -17.09
CA ARG A 812 -5.04 17.35 -16.18
C ARG A 812 -6.31 18.19 -16.18
N TYR A 813 -7.17 17.94 -15.19
CA TYR A 813 -8.44 18.63 -15.00
C TYR A 813 -8.86 18.64 -13.53
N ALA A 814 -9.77 19.56 -13.19
CA ALA A 814 -10.40 19.66 -11.89
C ALA A 814 -11.88 20.06 -12.03
N GLY A 815 -12.71 19.78 -11.03
CA GLY A 815 -14.12 20.19 -11.01
C GLY A 815 -14.85 19.71 -9.76
N LEU A 816 -16.01 20.28 -9.46
CA LEU A 816 -16.89 19.73 -8.42
C LEU A 816 -17.66 18.55 -9.00
N LEU A 817 -17.54 17.39 -8.34
CA LEU A 817 -18.15 16.12 -8.76
C LEU A 817 -19.54 16.00 -8.15
N TRP A 818 -20.54 15.71 -9.00
CA TRP A 818 -21.93 15.51 -8.59
C TRP A 818 -22.45 14.15 -9.08
N THR A 819 -22.82 13.27 -8.13
CA THR A 819 -23.60 12.05 -8.35
C THR A 819 -25.11 12.26 -8.17
N ASN A 820 -25.50 13.39 -7.56
CA ASN A 820 -26.88 13.79 -7.28
C ASN A 820 -27.02 15.32 -7.49
N THR A 821 -28.25 15.83 -7.48
CA THR A 821 -28.55 17.25 -7.75
C THR A 821 -28.43 18.20 -6.55
N ASN A 822 -28.24 17.67 -5.33
CA ASN A 822 -28.49 18.42 -4.10
C ASN A 822 -27.22 19.01 -3.49
N LYS A 823 -26.12 18.24 -3.47
CA LYS A 823 -24.80 18.66 -2.97
C LYS A 823 -23.71 17.95 -3.77
N TYR A 824 -22.62 18.67 -4.06
CA TYR A 824 -21.43 18.06 -4.68
C TYR A 824 -20.76 17.09 -3.70
N ASP A 825 -20.24 15.98 -4.20
CA ASP A 825 -19.60 14.95 -3.38
C ASP A 825 -18.20 15.38 -2.94
N LYS A 826 -17.44 16.05 -3.82
CA LYS A 826 -16.13 16.68 -3.55
C LYS A 826 -15.62 17.47 -4.77
N MET A 827 -14.60 18.31 -4.53
CA MET A 827 -13.69 18.73 -5.59
C MET A 827 -12.80 17.55 -6.01
N ASP A 828 -12.83 17.19 -7.29
CA ASP A 828 -12.02 16.12 -7.88
C ASP A 828 -10.87 16.70 -8.71
N CYS A 829 -9.68 16.12 -8.57
CA CYS A 829 -8.41 16.71 -8.99
C CYS A 829 -7.53 15.66 -9.67
N LYS A 830 -7.46 15.65 -11.01
CA LYS A 830 -6.69 14.65 -11.78
C LYS A 830 -5.38 15.24 -12.31
N GLY A 831 -4.27 14.60 -12.01
CA GLY A 831 -2.94 14.87 -12.59
C GLY A 831 -2.30 16.23 -12.27
N ILE A 832 -2.99 17.09 -11.53
CA ILE A 832 -2.52 18.41 -11.10
C ILE A 832 -1.57 18.34 -9.89
N GLU A 833 -0.99 19.48 -9.54
CA GLU A 833 0.12 19.56 -8.59
C GLU A 833 -0.23 19.29 -7.11
N THR A 834 -1.50 19.41 -6.69
CA THR A 834 -1.96 19.10 -5.33
C THR A 834 -1.71 17.62 -4.98
N VAL A 835 -2.05 16.72 -5.90
CA VAL A 835 -1.89 15.25 -5.78
C VAL A 835 -0.48 14.74 -6.15
N ARG A 836 0.46 15.63 -6.49
CA ARG A 836 1.86 15.29 -6.81
C ARG A 836 2.75 15.29 -5.56
N ARG A 837 3.98 14.76 -5.69
CA ARG A 837 4.94 14.58 -4.57
C ARG A 837 6.31 15.24 -4.79
N ASP A 838 6.47 15.92 -5.91
CA ASP A 838 7.73 16.46 -6.42
C ASP A 838 7.85 18.00 -6.33
N ASN A 839 6.85 18.65 -5.73
CA ASN A 839 6.80 20.11 -5.47
C ASN A 839 6.83 20.40 -3.96
N CYS A 840 7.26 21.60 -3.57
CA CYS A 840 7.07 22.08 -2.19
C CYS A 840 5.59 22.33 -1.83
N MET A 841 5.29 22.42 -0.53
CA MET A 841 3.91 22.59 -0.04
C MET A 841 3.25 23.89 -0.53
N LEU A 842 4.00 24.97 -0.72
CA LEU A 842 3.49 26.23 -1.25
C LEU A 842 2.78 26.07 -2.60
N VAL A 843 3.30 25.23 -3.50
CA VAL A 843 2.66 24.98 -4.81
C VAL A 843 1.31 24.30 -4.63
N LYS A 844 1.17 23.42 -3.63
CA LYS A 844 -0.08 22.72 -3.35
C LYS A 844 -1.12 23.66 -2.77
N GLU A 845 -0.75 24.46 -1.78
CA GLU A 845 -1.62 25.46 -1.18
C GLU A 845 -2.08 26.49 -2.22
N VAL A 846 -1.16 27.03 -3.03
CA VAL A 846 -1.52 28.01 -4.06
C VAL A 846 -2.49 27.43 -5.09
N VAL A 847 -2.27 26.19 -5.55
CA VAL A 847 -3.16 25.54 -6.51
C VAL A 847 -4.50 25.12 -5.88
N ASP A 848 -4.53 24.57 -4.67
CA ASP A 848 -5.77 24.13 -4.00
C ASP A 848 -6.66 25.32 -3.62
N THR A 849 -6.09 26.38 -3.00
CA THR A 849 -6.84 27.59 -2.65
C THR A 849 -7.37 28.30 -3.89
N SER A 850 -6.57 28.40 -4.96
CA SER A 850 -7.02 28.97 -6.23
C SER A 850 -8.15 28.13 -6.85
N LEU A 851 -8.06 26.80 -6.81
CA LEU A 851 -9.11 25.90 -7.29
C LEU A 851 -10.39 26.02 -6.46
N ARG A 852 -10.31 26.14 -5.13
CA ARG A 852 -11.48 26.39 -4.27
C ARG A 852 -12.15 27.72 -4.61
N SER A 853 -11.37 28.80 -4.72
CA SER A 853 -11.88 30.12 -5.10
C SER A 853 -12.59 30.07 -6.47
N ILE A 854 -11.97 29.44 -7.47
CA ILE A 854 -12.54 29.34 -8.83
C ILE A 854 -13.76 28.42 -8.87
N LEU A 855 -13.72 27.24 -8.24
CA LEU A 855 -14.73 26.18 -8.43
C LEU A 855 -15.85 26.16 -7.37
N ILE A 856 -15.54 26.48 -6.11
CA ILE A 856 -16.52 26.50 -5.00
C ILE A 856 -17.09 27.90 -4.86
N ASN A 857 -16.23 28.88 -4.58
CA ASN A 857 -16.64 30.27 -4.33
C ASN A 857 -17.07 31.00 -5.62
N LYS A 858 -16.78 30.40 -6.79
CA LYS A 858 -17.04 30.95 -8.14
C LYS A 858 -16.40 32.32 -8.39
N ASP A 859 -15.31 32.61 -7.68
CA ASP A 859 -14.53 33.86 -7.72
C ASP A 859 -13.10 33.64 -8.26
N PRO A 860 -12.87 33.96 -9.55
CA PRO A 860 -11.53 34.02 -10.12
C PRO A 860 -10.70 35.23 -9.68
N GLU A 861 -11.31 36.36 -9.29
CA GLU A 861 -10.57 37.57 -8.88
C GLU A 861 -9.92 37.39 -7.49
N GLY A 862 -10.63 36.78 -6.54
CA GLY A 862 -10.02 36.31 -5.29
C GLY A 862 -8.84 35.37 -5.54
N ALA A 863 -8.94 34.46 -6.51
CA ALA A 863 -7.84 33.58 -6.90
C ALA A 863 -6.65 34.34 -7.50
N ILE A 864 -6.90 35.30 -8.40
CA ILE A 864 -5.89 36.21 -8.98
C ILE A 864 -5.15 36.97 -7.87
N ASN A 865 -5.90 37.54 -6.93
CA ASN A 865 -5.36 38.39 -5.86
C ASN A 865 -4.61 37.57 -4.81
N TYR A 866 -5.10 36.37 -4.48
CA TYR A 866 -4.39 35.40 -3.63
C TYR A 866 -3.06 34.94 -4.25
N VAL A 867 -3.03 34.67 -5.57
CA VAL A 867 -1.79 34.35 -6.29
C VAL A 867 -0.80 35.52 -6.27
N LYS A 868 -1.25 36.74 -6.60
CA LYS A 868 -0.41 37.96 -6.55
C LYS A 868 0.16 38.21 -5.15
N SER A 869 -0.67 38.05 -4.10
CA SER A 869 -0.26 38.19 -2.69
C SER A 869 0.74 37.12 -2.25
N SER A 870 0.54 35.87 -2.69
CA SER A 870 1.47 34.75 -2.43
C SER A 870 2.83 34.96 -3.09
N ILE A 871 2.84 35.43 -4.33
CA ILE A 871 4.08 35.76 -5.06
C ILE A 871 4.80 36.96 -4.43
N SER A 872 4.06 38.01 -4.03
CA SER A 872 4.65 39.15 -3.34
C SER A 872 5.25 38.76 -1.99
N SER A 873 4.54 37.93 -1.21
CA SER A 873 5.03 37.40 0.06
C SER A 873 6.28 36.53 -0.10
N LEU A 874 6.39 35.78 -1.20
CA LEU A 874 7.61 35.04 -1.55
C LEU A 874 8.78 35.98 -1.86
N LEU A 875 8.58 36.97 -2.73
CA LEU A 875 9.63 37.91 -3.14
C LEU A 875 10.05 38.89 -2.03
N LEU A 876 9.14 39.21 -1.11
CA LEU A 876 9.41 39.98 0.11
C LEU A 876 9.98 39.12 1.26
N ASN A 877 10.23 37.82 1.04
CA ASN A 877 10.77 36.90 2.03
C ASN A 877 9.91 36.83 3.33
N LYS A 878 8.58 36.96 3.19
CA LYS A 878 7.60 36.84 4.28
C LYS A 878 7.03 35.42 4.44
N MET A 879 7.24 34.54 3.46
CA MET A 879 6.72 33.17 3.51
C MET A 879 7.31 32.37 4.68
N ASP A 880 6.51 31.44 5.22
CA ASP A 880 7.04 30.42 6.12
C ASP A 880 7.94 29.45 5.34
N LEU A 881 9.13 29.17 5.88
CA LEU A 881 10.10 28.25 5.31
C LEU A 881 9.53 26.83 5.23
N SER A 882 8.63 26.44 6.15
CA SER A 882 7.94 25.15 6.13
C SER A 882 7.27 24.86 4.78
N LYS A 883 6.66 25.90 4.17
CA LYS A 883 5.97 25.82 2.88
C LYS A 883 6.93 25.67 1.69
N LEU A 884 8.19 26.04 1.87
CA LEU A 884 9.24 25.99 0.84
C LEU A 884 10.05 24.69 0.85
N VAL A 885 9.92 23.86 1.90
CA VAL A 885 10.63 22.57 1.99
C VAL A 885 10.22 21.65 0.84
N ILE A 886 11.23 21.10 0.15
CA ILE A 886 11.11 20.02 -0.82
C ILE A 886 11.70 18.78 -0.16
N THR A 887 11.06 17.60 -0.30
CA THR A 887 11.60 16.35 0.23
C THR A 887 11.81 15.33 -0.89
N LYS A 888 12.95 14.62 -0.89
CA LYS A 888 13.22 13.52 -1.84
C LYS A 888 13.88 12.33 -1.13
N ALA A 889 13.50 11.12 -1.52
CA ALA A 889 14.04 9.88 -0.97
C ALA A 889 15.47 9.63 -1.48
N LEU A 890 16.41 9.38 -0.56
CA LEU A 890 17.80 9.05 -0.87
C LEU A 890 17.91 7.56 -1.20
N THR A 891 17.75 7.20 -2.47
CA THR A 891 17.66 5.79 -2.90
C THR A 891 19.00 5.07 -3.12
N ARG A 892 20.14 5.78 -3.00
CA ARG A 892 21.50 5.30 -3.29
C ARG A 892 22.54 6.15 -2.54
N THR A 893 23.75 5.63 -2.34
CA THR A 893 24.88 6.40 -1.76
C THR A 893 25.51 7.37 -2.77
N GLU A 894 26.39 8.30 -2.34
CA GLU A 894 27.01 9.27 -3.27
C GLU A 894 27.89 8.58 -4.34
N GLU A 895 28.56 7.47 -3.98
CA GLU A 895 29.43 6.70 -4.90
C GLU A 895 28.63 5.96 -5.99
N GLN A 896 27.32 5.75 -5.78
CA GLN A 896 26.42 5.02 -6.68
C GLN A 896 25.67 5.94 -7.68
N TYR A 897 25.95 7.23 -7.68
CA TYR A 897 25.46 8.19 -8.67
C TYR A 897 26.55 8.55 -9.67
N GLU A 898 26.22 8.46 -10.96
CA GLU A 898 27.09 8.90 -12.05
C GLU A 898 27.49 10.37 -11.87
N ALA A 899 28.77 10.68 -12.06
CA ALA A 899 29.34 12.00 -11.76
C ALA A 899 28.67 13.17 -12.53
N GLY A 900 28.01 12.89 -13.66
CA GLY A 900 27.25 13.88 -14.43
C GLY A 900 25.84 14.21 -13.88
N ASN A 901 25.28 13.37 -13.01
CA ASN A 901 23.86 13.42 -12.60
C ASN A 901 23.68 13.58 -11.07
N LYS A 902 24.50 14.41 -10.44
CA LYS A 902 24.38 14.73 -9.01
C LYS A 902 23.06 15.47 -8.73
N GLN A 903 22.23 14.90 -7.86
CA GLN A 903 20.96 15.49 -7.46
C GLN A 903 21.06 16.20 -6.10
N ALA A 904 20.30 17.29 -5.97
CA ALA A 904 20.31 18.18 -4.80
C ALA A 904 20.23 17.48 -3.44
N HIS A 905 19.31 16.51 -3.28
CA HIS A 905 19.15 15.76 -2.04
C HIS A 905 20.35 14.86 -1.70
N VAL A 906 21.04 14.32 -2.71
CA VAL A 906 22.25 13.49 -2.54
C VAL A 906 23.43 14.36 -2.13
N THR A 907 23.64 15.47 -2.85
CA THR A 907 24.69 16.45 -2.55
C THR A 907 24.50 17.09 -1.17
N LEU A 908 23.26 17.32 -0.74
CA LEU A 908 22.96 17.77 0.61
C LEU A 908 23.23 16.68 1.66
N ALA A 909 22.76 15.45 1.49
CA ALA A 909 23.01 14.37 2.45
C ALA A 909 24.52 14.17 2.68
N ALA A 910 25.32 14.20 1.61
CA ALA A 910 26.78 14.15 1.68
C ALA A 910 27.41 15.39 2.36
N ARG A 911 26.79 16.57 2.26
CA ARG A 911 27.20 17.79 2.98
C ARG A 911 26.87 17.72 4.47
N ILE A 912 25.66 17.27 4.82
CA ILE A 912 25.25 17.06 6.21
C ILE A 912 26.21 16.05 6.85
N LYS A 913 26.47 14.89 6.22
CA LYS A 913 27.43 13.88 6.71
C LYS A 913 28.86 14.40 6.96
N LYS A 914 29.26 15.48 6.28
CA LYS A 914 30.57 16.15 6.49
C LYS A 914 30.52 17.27 7.55
N ARG A 915 29.32 17.80 7.87
CA ARG A 915 29.07 18.81 8.90
C ARG A 915 28.83 18.17 10.26
N ASP A 916 27.97 17.16 10.28
CA ASP A 916 27.57 16.36 11.43
C ASP A 916 27.18 14.94 10.94
N PRO A 917 28.01 13.92 11.18
CA PRO A 917 27.69 12.54 10.84
C PRO A 917 26.41 12.01 11.54
N GLY A 918 26.07 12.51 12.73
CA GLY A 918 24.98 12.01 13.57
C GLY A 918 23.59 12.51 13.19
N MET A 919 23.51 13.54 12.35
CA MET A 919 22.26 14.06 11.79
C MET A 919 22.13 13.76 10.29
N ALA A 920 23.04 12.94 9.74
CA ALA A 920 23.15 12.63 8.33
C ALA A 920 22.04 11.68 7.84
N PRO A 921 21.27 12.03 6.79
CA PRO A 921 20.27 11.12 6.24
C PRO A 921 20.87 9.83 5.68
N ALA A 922 20.22 8.70 6.01
CA ALA A 922 20.57 7.36 5.55
C ALA A 922 19.94 7.03 4.19
N VAL A 923 20.41 5.95 3.55
CA VAL A 923 19.77 5.42 2.32
C VAL A 923 18.41 4.83 2.69
N GLY A 924 17.34 5.36 2.10
CA GLY A 924 15.95 5.12 2.48
C GLY A 924 15.23 6.39 2.94
N ASP A 925 15.94 7.30 3.62
CA ASP A 925 15.36 8.52 4.19
C ASP A 925 14.83 9.48 3.13
N ARG A 926 13.82 10.28 3.51
CA ARG A 926 13.52 11.53 2.79
C ARG A 926 14.41 12.65 3.34
N VAL A 927 15.28 13.19 2.49
CA VAL A 927 16.06 14.40 2.77
C VAL A 927 15.16 15.61 2.55
N PRO A 928 14.88 16.43 3.60
CA PRO A 928 14.28 17.74 3.42
C PRO A 928 15.36 18.73 2.94
N TYR A 929 15.00 19.62 2.03
CA TYR A 929 15.87 20.70 1.59
C TYR A 929 15.09 21.92 1.14
N VAL A 930 15.74 23.08 1.22
CA VAL A 930 15.30 24.34 0.60
C VAL A 930 16.35 24.86 -0.36
N MET A 931 15.93 25.66 -1.33
CA MET A 931 16.83 26.22 -2.34
C MET A 931 17.36 27.58 -1.89
N ILE A 932 18.64 27.62 -1.55
CA ILE A 932 19.37 28.82 -1.12
C ILE A 932 20.00 29.56 -2.29
N LYS A 933 20.25 30.86 -2.10
CA LYS A 933 20.82 31.73 -3.12
C LYS A 933 22.33 31.49 -3.30
N GLY A 934 22.68 30.73 -4.34
CA GLY A 934 24.07 30.50 -4.76
C GLY A 934 24.67 31.63 -5.61
N PRO A 935 25.97 31.54 -5.94
CA PRO A 935 26.60 32.44 -6.92
C PRO A 935 26.03 32.23 -8.33
N ALA A 936 26.26 33.21 -9.21
CA ALA A 936 25.79 33.15 -10.60
C ALA A 936 26.31 31.88 -11.32
N GLY A 937 25.41 31.15 -11.98
CA GLY A 937 25.72 29.89 -12.65
C GLY A 937 25.81 28.64 -11.75
N ALA A 938 25.63 28.76 -10.43
CA ALA A 938 25.62 27.60 -9.53
C ALA A 938 24.50 26.60 -9.88
N LYS A 939 24.82 25.31 -9.93
CA LYS A 939 23.84 24.26 -10.27
C LYS A 939 22.84 24.11 -9.13
N ALA A 940 21.62 23.69 -9.47
CA ALA A 940 20.58 23.42 -8.47
C ALA A 940 21.01 22.37 -7.42
N ALA A 941 21.92 21.45 -7.76
CA ALA A 941 22.44 20.47 -6.81
C ALA A 941 23.28 21.12 -5.67
N ASP A 942 24.01 22.18 -5.99
CA ASP A 942 24.86 22.89 -5.03
C ASP A 942 24.05 23.83 -4.14
N LYS A 943 22.93 24.35 -4.68
CA LYS A 943 22.02 25.31 -4.03
C LYS A 943 21.00 24.71 -3.05
N ALA A 944 21.01 23.41 -2.79
CA ALA A 944 20.17 22.83 -1.72
C ALA A 944 20.86 22.90 -0.36
N GLU A 945 20.10 23.23 0.69
CA GLU A 945 20.58 23.22 2.08
C GLU A 945 19.46 22.78 3.04
N ASP A 946 19.84 22.31 4.23
CA ASP A 946 18.91 21.86 5.28
C ASP A 946 18.07 23.04 5.85
N PRO A 947 16.75 22.88 6.06
CA PRO A 947 15.90 23.98 6.51
C PRO A 947 16.25 24.52 7.90
N ILE A 948 16.75 23.70 8.83
CA ILE A 948 17.11 24.14 10.19
C ILE A 948 18.40 24.96 10.12
N TYR A 949 19.41 24.44 9.43
CA TYR A 949 20.68 25.14 9.23
C TYR A 949 20.48 26.50 8.53
N VAL A 950 19.54 26.58 7.58
CA VAL A 950 19.13 27.85 6.93
C VAL A 950 18.51 28.84 7.91
N LEU A 951 17.59 28.39 8.79
CA LEU A 951 17.00 29.24 9.84
C LEU A 951 18.08 29.76 10.81
N GLU A 952 18.94 28.88 11.31
CA GLU A 952 20.00 29.23 12.25
C GLU A 952 20.95 30.29 11.66
N ASN A 953 21.43 30.06 10.43
CA ASN A 953 22.47 30.85 9.76
C ASN A 953 21.95 32.05 8.94
N ASN A 954 20.63 32.31 8.94
CA ASN A 954 19.97 33.35 8.14
C ASN A 954 20.28 33.27 6.63
N ILE A 955 20.38 32.06 6.07
CA ILE A 955 20.84 31.88 4.69
C ILE A 955 19.73 32.34 3.71
N PRO A 956 20.01 33.27 2.77
CA PRO A 956 18.99 33.79 1.87
C PRO A 956 18.42 32.71 0.93
N ILE A 957 17.09 32.67 0.83
CA ILE A 957 16.35 31.80 -0.09
C ILE A 957 16.45 32.31 -1.52
N ASP A 958 16.50 31.40 -2.49
CA ASP A 958 16.41 31.70 -3.91
C ASP A 958 14.94 31.86 -4.34
N THR A 959 14.32 32.97 -3.92
CA THR A 959 12.90 33.27 -4.15
C THR A 959 12.54 33.33 -5.64
N THR A 960 13.48 33.79 -6.48
CA THR A 960 13.39 33.75 -7.95
C THR A 960 13.29 32.31 -8.45
N TRP A 961 14.17 31.41 -7.99
CA TRP A 961 14.10 30.00 -8.40
C TRP A 961 12.75 29.35 -8.03
N TYR A 962 12.19 29.62 -6.85
CA TYR A 962 10.86 29.11 -6.49
C TYR A 962 9.74 29.67 -7.38
N LEU A 963 9.78 30.97 -7.70
CA LEU A 963 8.79 31.58 -8.61
C LEU A 963 8.83 30.92 -10.00
N GLU A 964 10.04 30.78 -10.58
CA GLU A 964 10.23 30.21 -11.92
C GLU A 964 9.99 28.69 -11.98
N HIS A 965 10.60 27.92 -11.07
CA HIS A 965 10.72 26.46 -11.17
C HIS A 965 9.70 25.68 -10.32
N GLN A 966 8.91 26.35 -9.49
CA GLN A 966 7.87 25.71 -8.67
C GLN A 966 6.48 26.34 -8.90
N LEU A 967 6.35 27.66 -8.98
CA LEU A 967 5.04 28.32 -9.08
C LEU A 967 4.58 28.66 -10.50
N SER A 968 5.47 29.11 -11.40
CA SER A 968 5.09 29.65 -12.71
C SER A 968 4.32 28.65 -13.57
N GLU A 969 4.86 27.45 -13.77
CA GLU A 969 4.23 26.42 -14.61
C GLU A 969 2.88 25.91 -14.10
N PRO A 970 2.68 25.65 -12.79
CA PRO A 970 1.36 25.33 -12.25
C PRO A 970 0.35 26.48 -12.36
N ILE A 971 0.75 27.73 -12.08
CA ILE A 971 -0.13 28.90 -12.21
C ILE A 971 -0.55 29.09 -13.66
N ARG A 972 0.39 29.02 -14.61
CA ARG A 972 0.10 29.10 -16.06
C ARG A 972 -0.99 28.12 -16.47
N ARG A 973 -0.75 26.83 -16.22
CA ARG A 973 -1.67 25.76 -16.62
C ARG A 973 -3.04 25.82 -15.92
N LEU A 974 -3.11 26.45 -14.74
CA LEU A 974 -4.36 26.65 -14.00
C LEU A 974 -5.18 27.83 -14.54
N PHE A 975 -4.52 28.96 -14.86
CA PHE A 975 -5.19 30.20 -15.25
C PHE A 975 -5.29 30.44 -16.77
N GLU A 976 -4.49 29.76 -17.61
CA GLU A 976 -4.64 29.79 -19.08
C GLU A 976 -6.08 29.52 -19.57
N PRO A 977 -6.85 28.54 -19.02
CA PRO A 977 -8.23 28.31 -19.44
C PRO A 977 -9.26 29.27 -18.82
N VAL A 978 -8.81 30.19 -17.96
CA VAL A 978 -9.66 31.14 -17.19
C VAL A 978 -9.43 32.59 -17.63
N LEU A 979 -8.18 32.93 -17.98
CA LEU A 979 -7.69 34.29 -18.27
C LEU A 979 -6.69 34.27 -19.46
N PRO A 980 -7.07 33.71 -20.64
CA PRO A 980 -6.13 33.33 -21.70
C PRO A 980 -5.15 34.44 -22.11
N ASP A 981 -5.62 35.69 -22.21
CA ASP A 981 -4.81 36.83 -22.68
C ASP A 981 -3.94 37.49 -21.61
N ASN A 982 -4.10 37.16 -20.31
CA ASN A 982 -3.55 37.97 -19.21
C ASN A 982 -2.76 37.18 -18.13
N VAL A 983 -2.46 35.90 -18.36
CA VAL A 983 -1.75 35.03 -17.39
C VAL A 983 -0.38 35.58 -16.96
N GLU A 984 0.35 36.26 -17.85
CA GLU A 984 1.65 36.88 -17.53
C GLU A 984 1.54 37.91 -16.38
N SER A 985 0.41 38.60 -16.24
CA SER A 985 0.20 39.60 -15.17
C SER A 985 0.16 39.00 -13.75
N LEU A 986 -0.04 37.68 -13.64
CA LEU A 986 0.08 36.96 -12.37
C LEU A 986 1.55 36.82 -11.95
N LEU A 987 2.44 36.62 -12.92
CA LEU A 987 3.86 36.35 -12.71
C LEU A 987 4.76 37.59 -12.82
N LYS A 988 4.26 38.67 -13.42
CA LYS A 988 4.96 39.95 -13.63
C LYS A 988 3.99 41.12 -13.41
N GLY A 989 4.29 41.98 -12.44
CA GLY A 989 3.46 43.14 -12.10
C GLY A 989 4.03 43.93 -10.92
N ASP A 990 3.31 44.93 -10.41
CA ASP A 990 3.76 45.74 -9.28
C ASP A 990 4.09 44.92 -8.03
N HIS A 991 3.30 43.87 -7.76
CA HIS A 991 3.51 42.89 -6.69
C HIS A 991 4.85 42.15 -6.77
N THR A 992 5.52 42.17 -7.93
CA THR A 992 6.85 41.56 -8.16
C THR A 992 8.02 42.55 -8.21
N ARG A 993 7.76 43.86 -8.23
CA ARG A 993 8.82 44.89 -8.34
C ARG A 993 9.63 45.03 -7.05
N SER A 994 9.03 44.74 -5.90
CA SER A 994 9.68 44.79 -4.58
C SER A 994 10.24 43.42 -4.18
N ILE A 995 11.56 43.29 -4.12
CA ILE A 995 12.26 42.06 -3.73
C ILE A 995 13.11 42.33 -2.49
N HIS A 996 12.82 41.63 -1.39
CA HIS A 996 13.65 41.69 -0.18
C HIS A 996 14.90 40.81 -0.36
N LYS A 997 16.06 41.30 0.07
CA LYS A 997 17.34 40.58 0.02
C LYS A 997 17.86 40.44 1.45
N ALA A 998 17.67 39.27 2.05
CA ALA A 998 18.30 38.94 3.33
C ALA A 998 19.83 38.92 3.18
N THR A 999 20.53 39.26 4.27
CA THR A 999 21.99 39.18 4.38
C THR A 999 22.34 37.98 5.26
N PRO A 1000 23.18 37.03 4.81
CA PRO A 1000 23.56 35.87 5.64
C PRO A 1000 24.38 36.32 6.85
N THR A 1001 24.15 35.71 8.01
CA THR A 1001 24.97 36.00 9.22
C THR A 1001 26.27 35.22 9.26
N THR A 1002 26.47 34.23 8.38
CA THR A 1002 27.72 33.46 8.28
C THR A 1002 28.33 33.49 6.87
N GLY A 1003 29.66 33.45 6.81
CA GLY A 1003 30.43 33.51 5.56
C GLY A 1003 31.80 34.17 5.77
N GLY A 1004 32.76 33.89 4.87
CA GLY A 1004 34.14 34.37 5.01
C GLY A 1004 34.27 35.89 5.06
N LEU A 1005 33.49 36.61 4.24
CA LEU A 1005 33.44 38.07 4.24
C LEU A 1005 32.64 38.64 5.43
N MET A 1006 31.58 37.94 5.86
CA MET A 1006 30.70 38.39 6.94
C MET A 1006 31.39 38.42 8.30
N LYS A 1007 32.44 37.61 8.52
CA LYS A 1007 33.31 37.71 9.71
C LYS A 1007 33.99 39.07 9.89
N PHE A 1008 34.04 39.90 8.84
CA PHE A 1008 34.62 41.25 8.87
C PHE A 1008 33.55 42.36 8.72
N ALA A 1009 32.26 42.02 8.71
CA ALA A 1009 31.18 42.99 8.53
C ALA A 1009 30.87 43.72 9.85
N LYS A 1010 31.08 45.04 9.89
CA LYS A 1010 30.74 45.87 11.05
C LYS A 1010 29.25 46.19 11.07
N VAL A 1011 28.49 45.46 11.91
CA VAL A 1011 27.07 45.74 12.16
C VAL A 1011 26.91 47.19 12.62
N SER A 1012 26.07 47.94 11.90
CA SER A 1012 25.78 49.35 12.17
C SER A 1012 24.28 49.49 12.36
N LEU A 1013 23.85 50.03 13.51
CA LEU A 1013 22.42 50.16 13.82
C LEU A 1013 21.72 51.11 12.83
N GLN A 1014 20.47 50.82 12.52
CA GLN A 1014 19.62 51.63 11.65
C GLN A 1014 18.35 52.06 12.40
N CYS A 1015 17.92 53.31 12.20
CA CYS A 1015 16.68 53.85 12.72
C CYS A 1015 15.50 52.92 12.38
N LEU A 1016 14.74 52.48 13.39
CA LEU A 1016 13.64 51.54 13.18
C LEU A 1016 12.56 52.08 12.24
N GLY A 1017 12.29 53.39 12.26
CA GLY A 1017 11.40 54.10 11.33
C GLY A 1017 11.98 54.21 9.91
N CYS A 1018 12.96 55.09 9.71
CA CYS A 1018 13.43 55.47 8.36
C CYS A 1018 14.66 54.70 7.82
N LYS A 1019 15.20 53.72 8.55
CA LYS A 1019 16.39 52.92 8.19
C LYS A 1019 17.72 53.68 8.02
N THR A 1020 17.77 55.00 8.26
CA THR A 1020 19.03 55.76 8.31
C THR A 1020 19.98 55.18 9.37
N ILE A 1021 21.27 55.08 9.03
CA ILE A 1021 22.31 54.56 9.94
C ILE A 1021 22.48 55.50 11.15
N LEU A 1022 22.39 54.93 12.35
CA LEU A 1022 22.63 55.61 13.62
C LEU A 1022 24.14 55.68 13.87
N LYS A 1023 24.63 56.86 14.28
CA LYS A 1023 26.07 57.15 14.42
C LYS A 1023 26.50 57.66 15.81
N GLY A 1024 25.56 57.75 16.75
CA GLY A 1024 25.79 58.14 18.14
C GLY A 1024 25.18 57.14 19.11
N GLU A 1025 24.84 57.59 20.32
CA GLU A 1025 24.26 56.75 21.39
C GLU A 1025 22.81 56.32 21.12
N GLU A 1026 22.14 56.89 20.11
CA GLU A 1026 20.80 56.52 19.67
C GLU A 1026 20.71 55.02 19.32
N LYS A 1027 20.02 54.23 20.16
CA LYS A 1027 19.88 52.77 19.96
C LYS A 1027 18.70 52.39 19.05
N ALA A 1028 17.53 53.04 19.12
CA ALA A 1028 16.33 52.68 18.35
C ALA A 1028 16.05 53.57 17.14
N LEU A 1029 15.95 54.89 17.36
CA LEU A 1029 15.46 55.87 16.39
C LEU A 1029 16.47 57.01 16.23
N CYS A 1030 16.51 57.60 15.05
CA CYS A 1030 17.18 58.89 14.85
C CYS A 1030 16.25 60.04 15.23
N HIS A 1031 16.83 61.19 15.59
CA HIS A 1031 16.17 62.46 15.84
C HIS A 1031 14.90 62.71 14.99
N ASN A 1032 14.98 62.61 13.65
CA ASN A 1032 13.87 62.88 12.73
C ASN A 1032 12.67 61.92 12.86
N CYS A 1033 12.85 60.74 13.46
CA CYS A 1033 11.77 59.77 13.71
C CYS A 1033 11.26 59.82 15.15
N LYS A 1034 11.86 60.61 16.04
CA LYS A 1034 11.53 60.57 17.48
C LYS A 1034 10.13 61.11 17.79
N SER A 1035 9.58 61.97 16.94
CA SER A 1035 8.16 62.38 16.99
C SER A 1035 7.16 61.23 16.72
N LYS A 1036 7.62 60.10 16.15
CA LYS A 1036 6.85 58.86 15.93
C LYS A 1036 7.24 57.73 16.88
N GLU A 1037 7.95 58.02 17.97
CA GLU A 1037 8.50 56.99 18.87
C GLU A 1037 7.44 56.04 19.42
N VAL A 1038 6.30 56.58 19.87
CA VAL A 1038 5.14 55.80 20.37
C VAL A 1038 4.53 54.90 19.28
N GLU A 1039 4.29 55.44 18.08
CA GLU A 1039 3.74 54.69 16.92
C GLU A 1039 4.65 53.51 16.52
N ILE A 1040 5.96 53.77 16.44
CA ILE A 1040 6.93 52.75 16.06
C ILE A 1040 7.12 51.72 17.18
N TYR A 1041 7.09 52.14 18.45
CA TYR A 1041 7.16 51.25 19.62
C TYR A 1041 5.97 50.30 19.66
N TYR A 1042 4.71 50.80 19.59
CA TYR A 1042 3.53 49.94 19.53
C TYR A 1042 3.57 48.97 18.34
N SER A 1043 4.02 49.42 17.17
CA SER A 1043 4.23 48.54 16.00
C SER A 1043 5.29 47.45 16.23
N LYS A 1044 6.25 47.63 17.14
CA LYS A 1044 7.24 46.59 17.50
C LYS A 1044 6.74 45.70 18.64
N LEU A 1045 6.04 46.27 19.62
CA LEU A 1045 5.41 45.54 20.72
C LEU A 1045 4.33 44.56 20.20
N SER A 1046 3.45 45.00 19.30
CA SER A 1046 2.46 44.12 18.65
C SER A 1046 3.12 42.91 17.98
N ASN A 1047 4.21 43.13 17.22
CA ASN A 1047 4.95 42.05 16.56
C ASN A 1047 5.60 41.09 17.57
N VAL A 1048 5.99 41.55 18.77
CA VAL A 1048 6.45 40.67 19.85
C VAL A 1048 5.28 39.86 20.39
N GLN A 1049 4.15 40.50 20.71
CA GLN A 1049 2.92 39.84 21.19
C GLN A 1049 2.39 38.77 20.21
N ASP A 1050 2.38 39.06 18.91
CA ASP A 1050 2.02 38.10 17.85
C ASP A 1050 2.93 36.87 17.87
N CYS A 1051 4.24 37.09 18.06
CA CYS A 1051 5.24 36.03 18.15
C CYS A 1051 5.11 35.23 19.47
N GLU A 1052 4.82 35.88 20.60
CA GLU A 1052 4.61 35.24 21.91
C GLU A 1052 3.37 34.35 21.91
N GLN A 1053 2.23 34.85 21.40
CA GLN A 1053 1.00 34.06 21.26
C GLN A 1053 1.24 32.83 20.36
N LEU A 1054 1.88 33.03 19.20
CA LEU A 1054 2.15 31.94 18.28
C LEU A 1054 3.18 30.95 18.82
N PHE A 1055 4.21 31.42 19.54
CA PHE A 1055 5.17 30.58 20.24
C PHE A 1055 4.46 29.68 21.25
N SER A 1056 3.67 30.27 22.16
CA SER A 1056 2.93 29.56 23.20
C SER A 1056 1.98 28.51 22.60
N ARG A 1057 1.16 28.89 21.62
CA ARG A 1057 0.25 27.95 20.92
C ARG A 1057 1.00 26.76 20.32
N LEU A 1058 2.15 26.97 19.68
CA LEU A 1058 2.91 25.89 19.03
C LEU A 1058 3.63 24.98 20.03
N TRP A 1059 4.20 25.52 21.10
CA TRP A 1059 4.91 24.71 22.11
C TRP A 1059 3.95 23.96 23.03
N THR A 1060 2.84 24.56 23.45
CA THR A 1060 1.80 23.83 24.21
C THR A 1060 1.14 22.74 23.35
N GLN A 1061 0.94 22.96 22.04
CA GLN A 1061 0.45 21.89 21.16
C GLN A 1061 1.47 20.74 21.01
N CYS A 1062 2.78 21.02 21.09
CA CYS A 1062 3.78 19.97 21.17
C CYS A 1062 3.68 19.15 22.46
N GLN A 1063 3.48 19.78 23.63
CA GLN A 1063 3.28 19.07 24.91
C GLN A 1063 2.02 18.19 24.88
N ARG A 1064 0.91 18.70 24.32
CA ARG A 1064 -0.32 17.92 24.10
C ARG A 1064 -0.09 16.71 23.19
N CYS A 1065 0.64 16.89 22.08
CA CYS A 1065 0.99 15.81 21.14
C CYS A 1065 1.95 14.75 21.75
N GLN A 1066 2.78 15.15 22.71
CA GLN A 1066 3.65 14.26 23.49
C GLN A 1066 2.88 13.50 24.58
N GLY A 1067 1.78 14.07 25.09
CA GLY A 1067 1.00 13.51 26.20
C GLY A 1067 1.63 13.73 27.58
N ASP A 1068 2.57 14.67 27.71
CA ASP A 1068 3.27 14.99 28.96
C ASP A 1068 3.54 16.50 29.03
N LEU A 1069 3.17 17.12 30.16
CA LEU A 1069 3.32 18.56 30.40
C LEU A 1069 4.62 18.90 31.17
N HIS A 1070 5.27 17.91 31.77
CA HIS A 1070 6.35 18.07 32.75
C HIS A 1070 7.73 17.60 32.25
N LYS A 1071 7.81 17.13 30.99
CA LYS A 1071 9.06 16.66 30.36
C LYS A 1071 9.33 17.36 29.04
N ASP A 1072 10.61 17.53 28.69
CA ASP A 1072 11.03 18.13 27.43
C ASP A 1072 10.45 17.44 26.19
N VAL A 1073 10.09 18.27 25.19
CA VAL A 1073 9.66 17.83 23.86
C VAL A 1073 10.89 17.50 23.00
N LEU A 1074 11.11 16.23 22.75
CA LEU A 1074 12.31 15.72 22.05
C LEU A 1074 12.00 15.30 20.59
N CYS A 1075 10.74 15.38 20.18
CA CYS A 1075 10.27 15.12 18.82
C CYS A 1075 11.08 15.85 17.73
N THR A 1076 11.58 15.08 16.75
CA THR A 1076 12.32 15.55 15.57
C THR A 1076 11.57 15.40 14.24
N SER A 1077 10.25 15.17 14.27
CA SER A 1077 9.52 14.68 13.09
C SER A 1077 9.45 15.66 11.93
N ARG A 1078 10.16 15.33 10.86
CA ARG A 1078 10.28 16.13 9.62
C ARG A 1078 9.00 16.17 8.78
N ASP A 1079 8.06 15.24 9.02
CA ASP A 1079 6.74 15.21 8.38
C ASP A 1079 5.68 16.04 9.14
N CYS A 1080 5.98 16.56 10.34
CA CYS A 1080 5.06 17.38 11.15
C CYS A 1080 5.11 18.87 10.73
N PRO A 1081 3.97 19.54 10.44
CA PRO A 1081 3.96 20.95 10.05
C PRO A 1081 4.39 21.90 11.18
N ILE A 1082 4.21 21.51 12.45
CA ILE A 1082 4.62 22.31 13.61
C ILE A 1082 6.15 22.29 13.79
N PHE A 1083 6.85 21.22 13.37
CA PHE A 1083 8.26 21.00 13.68
C PHE A 1083 9.18 22.14 13.23
N TYR A 1084 9.07 22.55 11.96
CA TYR A 1084 9.83 23.70 11.43
C TYR A 1084 9.25 25.04 11.92
N LYS A 1085 7.91 25.15 12.03
CA LYS A 1085 7.23 26.39 12.40
C LYS A 1085 7.58 26.85 13.83
N ARG A 1086 7.60 25.95 14.82
CA ARG A 1086 7.99 26.28 16.21
C ARG A 1086 9.44 26.77 16.30
N LYS A 1087 10.35 26.23 15.47
CA LYS A 1087 11.77 26.64 15.42
C LYS A 1087 11.97 27.97 14.71
N LYS A 1088 11.19 28.24 13.65
CA LYS A 1088 11.10 29.57 13.02
C LYS A 1088 10.63 30.61 14.04
N VAL A 1089 9.49 30.39 14.68
CA VAL A 1089 8.88 31.35 15.63
C VAL A 1089 9.74 31.54 16.89
N GLN A 1090 10.41 30.50 17.39
CA GLN A 1090 11.41 30.63 18.47
C GLN A 1090 12.54 31.63 18.14
N LYS A 1091 12.92 31.76 16.86
CA LYS A 1091 13.89 32.75 16.40
C LYS A 1091 13.25 34.12 16.13
N GLU A 1092 12.11 34.17 15.44
CA GLU A 1092 11.41 35.44 15.17
C GLU A 1092 11.04 36.19 16.45
N LEU A 1093 10.61 35.47 17.50
CA LEU A 1093 10.38 36.05 18.82
C LEU A 1093 11.66 36.66 19.40
N LYS A 1094 12.78 35.92 19.38
CA LYS A 1094 14.06 36.42 19.88
C LYS A 1094 14.51 37.67 19.12
N ASP A 1095 14.51 37.62 17.79
CA ASP A 1095 14.95 38.72 16.91
C ASP A 1095 14.02 39.97 17.08
N ALA A 1096 12.73 39.76 17.38
CA ALA A 1096 11.76 40.81 17.68
C ALA A 1096 11.97 41.43 19.08
N SER A 1097 12.22 40.62 20.12
CA SER A 1097 12.50 41.12 21.48
C SER A 1097 13.84 41.85 21.54
N GLU A 1098 14.91 41.35 20.90
CA GLU A 1098 16.17 42.08 20.72
C GLU A 1098 15.96 43.41 19.97
N THR A 1099 14.99 43.46 19.05
CA THR A 1099 14.61 44.70 18.35
C THR A 1099 13.86 45.68 19.26
N LEU A 1100 13.01 45.20 20.17
CA LEU A 1100 12.24 46.02 21.11
C LEU A 1100 13.14 46.61 22.23
N LEU A 1101 14.09 45.83 22.75
CA LEU A 1101 15.07 46.27 23.76
C LEU A 1101 15.93 47.46 23.30
N ARG A 1102 15.98 47.76 22.00
CA ARG A 1102 16.65 48.95 21.46
C ARG A 1102 16.07 50.27 21.96
N PHE A 1103 14.82 50.29 22.45
CA PHE A 1103 14.19 51.47 23.06
C PHE A 1103 14.60 51.67 24.53
N GLY A 1104 15.23 50.68 25.17
CA GLY A 1104 15.56 50.66 26.60
C GLY A 1104 14.65 49.74 27.42
N GLU A 1105 15.06 49.47 28.65
CA GLU A 1105 14.28 48.69 29.63
C GLU A 1105 13.23 49.57 30.32
N SER A 1106 12.03 49.01 30.54
CA SER A 1106 10.87 49.74 31.06
C SER A 1106 10.84 49.81 32.59
N GLY A 1107 11.88 50.41 33.17
CA GLY A 1107 12.06 50.55 34.62
C GLY A 1107 13.33 49.88 35.14
N LEU A 1108 13.72 50.22 36.37
CA LEU A 1108 14.82 49.56 37.07
C LEU A 1108 14.33 48.24 37.67
N GLU A 1109 15.05 47.14 37.43
CA GLU A 1109 14.85 45.89 38.18
C GLU A 1109 15.32 46.07 39.63
N TRP A 1110 14.40 45.95 40.59
CA TRP A 1110 14.60 46.10 42.06
C TRP A 1110 13.99 44.89 42.79
#